data_AF-A0A2N5KC30-F1
#
_entry.id   AF-A0A2N5KC30-F1
#
_cell.length_a   1.000
_cell.length_b   1.000
_cell.length_c   1.000
_cell.angle_alpha   90.00
_cell.angle_beta   90.00
_cell.angle_gamma   90.00
#
_symmetry.space_group_name_H-M   'P 1'
#
loop_
_entity.id
_entity.type
_entity.pdbx_description
1 polymer ?
#
loop_
_entity_poly.entity_id
_entity_poly.type
_entity_poly.pdbx_seq_one_letter_code
_entity_poly.pdbx_strand_id
1 'polypeptide(L)'
;MGRAYGRSGTPAVGTLFVVFALLLSLVGAPNLASRAQAASGSAVLGPSLVSAMDAGVGPFEVIVTFRGTAAPTAVDVAALKQVGIIGGKLFQALPMAGMVATSVQVKALAARPEVRSIWLNEKLEYDNADGTALTGVDRVRGDAEMTRKNSGVPVAGTGVTVLVNDSGVDGLHADIDPRIVQNVFGGINLADESELLPVTYVEGVENTDVGGGHGTHVAGIVAGTGSLSDGLYEGVAPKANIVAFGSGAGLLLLNTLGGFDYALTNRERYNIRVITNSWGSTSDKGDFNPDHPTNVASKLLNDQGVVVVFSAGNSGPGAGTITGNYKKAPWVITVAAADKNRALANFSSRGVKDKMVTVTSQSGETFVSEDRPTVTAPGVNIISTRATGSSLSPLSAAKDINIAPEHLPYYTTLSGTSMAAPHVAGIVALLLDANPNLTPAQVKAIVEGTADMMPGYEAWEVGAGFVNAYDAVTEAFALVGTAPTSSPKIKKCNHKNPCTPPPAPRVTVSVIDSAINPYHDFFNVGGEPYATQAPSSVTPEVLTAFGIDESHILDLTRTGNFAADYAADKAAIWDRINPGELYWFRGTNIIAVSYDGGTRPILPDDSADTHGVGTAAAVVRANPDAIILFVEGITDESETFAFNHPQVDIVSTSYGPIGSIPLPYHIENSYVGVVRNGKLHFGAADNSPSTTVQDSTAGPWWSIGVAGFQEETSEGKQVLSGSLADFAADFTQTLPYCFDCETGMRSVSGTSFATPRSAGTMSKALLETRRVLGHTGGIATVNNVPVMAQGQGRVVSNWQLRRALEEAAYYPTIYDYTAGGGTYDLTSTPVLDPAPWGQVGWGVITPAPEHEVISQTLAQLGIRGQVTRTKDALACEYMTKLIEARHAYWDKVIIESESWMELADPYIYCGR
;
A
#
# COMPACT_ATOMS: atom_id res chain seq x y z
N MET A 1 84.64 16.73 -30.78
CA MET A 1 84.82 15.45 -30.07
C MET A 1 83.47 14.72 -30.03
N GLY A 2 83.46 13.38 -29.94
CA GLY A 2 82.49 12.65 -29.10
C GLY A 2 81.00 12.52 -29.47
N ARG A 3 80.68 11.75 -30.54
CA ARG A 3 79.44 10.93 -30.72
C ARG A 3 78.06 11.63 -30.86
N ALA A 4 77.08 10.82 -31.31
CA ALA A 4 75.73 11.18 -31.78
C ALA A 4 74.83 9.90 -31.87
N TYR A 5 73.71 9.97 -32.63
CA TYR A 5 72.63 8.98 -32.91
C TYR A 5 71.48 8.90 -31.88
N GLY A 6 70.20 8.66 -32.26
CA GLY A 6 69.56 8.73 -33.60
C GLY A 6 68.56 7.59 -33.95
N ARG A 7 67.58 7.89 -34.84
CA ARG A 7 66.44 7.08 -35.40
C ARG A 7 65.09 7.26 -34.65
N SER A 8 63.87 7.35 -35.25
CA SER A 8 63.24 7.04 -36.57
C SER A 8 62.72 5.58 -36.77
N GLY A 9 61.52 5.32 -37.32
CA GLY A 9 60.49 6.20 -37.89
C GLY A 9 59.27 5.44 -38.50
N THR A 10 58.43 6.15 -39.28
CA THR A 10 57.21 5.69 -40.01
C THR A 10 57.51 4.84 -41.28
N PRO A 11 56.60 3.98 -41.80
CA PRO A 11 55.39 4.33 -42.63
C PRO A 11 54.11 3.53 -42.22
N ALA A 12 52.87 3.72 -42.71
CA ALA A 12 52.24 4.36 -43.90
C ALA A 12 51.98 3.45 -45.14
N VAL A 13 50.95 3.80 -45.93
CA VAL A 13 50.39 3.14 -47.15
C VAL A 13 49.56 1.87 -46.89
N GLY A 14 48.37 1.65 -47.48
CA GLY A 14 47.52 2.50 -48.34
C GLY A 14 46.80 1.71 -49.46
N THR A 15 45.98 2.41 -50.27
CA THR A 15 45.62 2.05 -51.68
C THR A 15 44.62 0.87 -51.89
N LEU A 16 43.68 0.84 -52.86
CA LEU A 16 42.91 1.86 -53.62
C LEU A 16 41.82 1.16 -54.50
N PHE A 17 40.77 1.89 -54.88
CA PHE A 17 39.96 1.74 -56.12
C PHE A 17 38.94 0.59 -56.38
N VAL A 18 37.89 1.01 -57.13
CA VAL A 18 37.15 0.32 -58.23
C VAL A 18 36.04 -0.72 -57.89
N VAL A 19 34.93 -0.85 -58.65
CA VAL A 19 34.01 0.10 -59.38
C VAL A 19 32.81 -0.70 -60.00
N PHE A 20 31.74 -0.01 -60.44
CA PHE A 20 30.44 -0.53 -60.99
C PHE A 20 29.54 -1.26 -59.95
N ALA A 21 28.23 -1.01 -59.76
CA ALA A 21 27.13 -0.26 -60.43
C ALA A 21 26.15 -1.08 -61.31
N LEU A 22 24.94 -0.51 -61.50
CA LEU A 22 23.68 -1.07 -62.02
C LEU A 22 22.93 -2.03 -61.05
N LEU A 23 21.60 -2.22 -61.15
CA LEU A 23 20.43 -1.29 -61.18
C LEU A 23 19.14 -2.14 -61.28
N LEU A 24 18.06 -1.72 -60.61
CA LEU A 24 16.64 -2.18 -60.74
C LEU A 24 16.31 -3.69 -60.64
N SER A 25 15.47 -4.02 -59.66
CA SER A 25 14.16 -4.67 -59.93
C SER A 25 13.15 -4.26 -58.84
N LEU A 26 11.85 -4.32 -59.14
CA LEU A 26 10.76 -3.95 -58.21
C LEU A 26 10.18 -5.19 -57.48
N VAL A 27 9.27 -4.90 -56.54
CA VAL A 27 8.14 -5.72 -56.01
C VAL A 27 8.32 -6.17 -54.56
N GLY A 28 7.29 -5.93 -53.74
CA GLY A 28 7.14 -6.53 -52.41
C GLY A 28 6.70 -5.56 -51.31
N ALA A 29 5.46 -5.08 -51.35
CA ALA A 29 4.84 -4.57 -50.12
C ALA A 29 4.51 -5.77 -49.20
N PRO A 30 5.00 -5.82 -47.94
CA PRO A 30 4.70 -6.93 -47.04
C PRO A 30 3.24 -6.84 -46.58
N ASN A 31 2.52 -7.96 -46.69
CA ASN A 31 1.13 -8.04 -46.25
C ASN A 31 1.00 -7.77 -44.74
N LEU A 32 0.07 -6.91 -44.35
CA LEU A 32 -0.41 -6.81 -42.97
C LEU A 32 -1.30 -8.03 -42.64
N ALA A 33 -0.64 -9.16 -42.37
CA ALA A 33 -1.30 -10.41 -41.99
C ALA A 33 -0.67 -10.98 -40.71
N SER A 34 -1.51 -11.18 -39.69
CA SER A 34 -1.33 -12.04 -38.51
C SER A 34 0.04 -12.02 -37.80
N ARG A 35 0.10 -11.35 -36.64
CA ARG A 35 0.90 -11.79 -35.48
C ARG A 35 0.05 -12.01 -34.23
N ALA A 36 -1.06 -12.73 -34.41
CA ALA A 36 -1.74 -13.40 -33.31
C ALA A 36 -0.95 -14.68 -32.94
N GLN A 37 0.14 -14.52 -32.19
CA GLN A 37 0.93 -15.66 -31.71
C GLN A 37 0.29 -16.20 -30.41
N ALA A 38 -0.08 -17.47 -30.41
CA ALA A 38 -0.98 -18.05 -29.40
C ALA A 38 -0.42 -18.04 -27.97
N ALA A 39 -1.31 -17.74 -27.01
CA ALA A 39 -1.22 -18.27 -25.65
C ALA A 39 -1.87 -19.66 -25.65
N SER A 40 -1.07 -20.71 -25.88
CA SER A 40 -1.55 -22.09 -26.02
C SER A 40 -1.85 -22.73 -24.66
N GLY A 41 -3.04 -22.50 -24.12
CA GLY A 41 -3.58 -23.20 -22.96
C GLY A 41 -5.05 -23.54 -23.17
N SER A 42 -5.42 -24.81 -22.97
CA SER A 42 -6.82 -25.23 -22.90
C SER A 42 -7.50 -24.61 -21.67
N ALA A 43 -8.81 -24.38 -21.76
CA ALA A 43 -9.58 -23.83 -20.63
C ALA A 43 -9.49 -24.73 -19.39
N VAL A 44 -9.50 -24.11 -18.20
CA VAL A 44 -9.58 -24.85 -16.93
C VAL A 44 -10.97 -25.45 -16.76
N LEU A 45 -11.05 -26.77 -16.59
CA LEU A 45 -12.29 -27.47 -16.25
C LEU A 45 -12.38 -27.64 -14.73
N GLY A 46 -13.53 -27.31 -14.15
CA GLY A 46 -13.81 -27.54 -12.72
C GLY A 46 -13.75 -29.05 -12.36
N PRO A 47 -13.13 -29.45 -11.21
CA PRO A 47 -12.95 -30.86 -10.87
C PRO A 47 -14.25 -31.69 -10.86
N SER A 48 -15.34 -31.12 -10.33
CA SER A 48 -16.67 -31.73 -10.30
C SER A 48 -17.24 -31.96 -11.70
N LEU A 49 -17.01 -31.03 -12.63
CA LEU A 49 -17.43 -31.14 -14.03
C LEU A 49 -16.66 -32.26 -14.74
N VAL A 50 -15.34 -32.36 -14.51
CA VAL A 50 -14.53 -33.49 -15.03
C VAL A 50 -15.05 -34.82 -14.49
N SER A 51 -15.27 -34.92 -13.18
CA SER A 51 -15.80 -36.15 -12.55
C SER A 51 -17.18 -36.54 -13.07
N ALA A 52 -18.09 -35.59 -13.28
CA ALA A 52 -19.41 -35.84 -13.84
C ALA A 52 -19.35 -36.24 -15.33
N MET A 53 -18.41 -35.66 -16.09
CA MET A 53 -18.15 -36.02 -17.49
C MET A 53 -17.57 -37.43 -17.65
N ASP A 54 -16.66 -37.84 -16.76
CA ASP A 54 -16.08 -39.18 -16.77
C ASP A 54 -17.04 -40.24 -16.22
N ALA A 55 -17.96 -39.87 -15.33
CA ALA A 55 -19.11 -40.69 -14.94
C ALA A 55 -20.19 -40.81 -16.04
N GLY A 56 -20.12 -40.00 -17.11
CA GLY A 56 -21.05 -40.02 -18.23
C GLY A 56 -22.44 -39.42 -17.96
N VAL A 57 -22.61 -38.69 -16.85
CA VAL A 57 -23.92 -38.19 -16.37
C VAL A 57 -24.18 -36.78 -16.91
N GLY A 58 -24.77 -36.65 -18.11
CA GLY A 58 -25.08 -35.36 -18.72
C GLY A 58 -26.43 -35.32 -19.47
N PRO A 59 -26.85 -34.15 -19.99
CA PRO A 59 -26.10 -32.90 -20.07
C PRO A 59 -25.93 -32.18 -18.72
N PHE A 60 -25.00 -31.22 -18.68
CA PHE A 60 -24.61 -30.45 -17.51
C PHE A 60 -25.10 -29.00 -17.63
N GLU A 61 -25.56 -28.40 -16.53
CA GLU A 61 -25.54 -26.94 -16.41
C GLU A 61 -24.11 -26.48 -16.12
N VAL A 62 -23.58 -25.58 -16.95
CA VAL A 62 -22.21 -25.08 -16.84
C VAL A 62 -22.13 -23.56 -16.91
N ILE A 63 -21.16 -23.02 -16.17
CA ILE A 63 -20.72 -21.63 -16.24
C ILE A 63 -19.46 -21.60 -17.11
N VAL A 64 -19.58 -21.05 -18.32
CA VAL A 64 -18.46 -20.78 -19.22
C VAL A 64 -17.94 -19.39 -18.92
N THR A 65 -16.67 -19.26 -18.56
CA THR A 65 -15.97 -17.99 -18.40
C THR A 65 -15.08 -17.74 -19.61
N PHE A 66 -15.19 -16.56 -20.21
CA PHE A 66 -14.41 -16.13 -21.38
C PHE A 66 -13.15 -15.34 -20.97
N ARG A 67 -12.23 -15.14 -21.92
CA ARG A 67 -11.02 -14.34 -21.71
C ARG A 67 -11.32 -12.85 -21.88
N GLY A 68 -11.71 -12.20 -20.79
CA GLY A 68 -11.95 -10.76 -20.74
C GLY A 68 -12.27 -10.26 -19.33
N THR A 69 -12.78 -9.03 -19.26
CA THR A 69 -13.19 -8.33 -18.03
C THR A 69 -14.54 -7.61 -18.21
N ALA A 70 -15.33 -8.02 -19.19
CA ALA A 70 -16.61 -7.41 -19.60
C ALA A 70 -17.54 -8.49 -20.16
N ALA A 71 -18.81 -8.16 -20.36
CA ALA A 71 -19.86 -9.05 -20.88
C ALA A 71 -19.47 -9.84 -22.14
N PRO A 72 -20.04 -11.06 -22.36
CA PRO A 72 -19.72 -11.90 -23.51
C PRO A 72 -19.90 -11.16 -24.85
N THR A 73 -18.86 -11.19 -25.68
CA THR A 73 -18.84 -10.48 -26.96
C THR A 73 -19.54 -11.27 -28.07
N ALA A 74 -19.73 -10.64 -29.23
CA ALA A 74 -20.19 -11.33 -30.44
C ALA A 74 -19.26 -12.50 -30.87
N VAL A 75 -17.97 -12.48 -30.49
CA VAL A 75 -17.02 -13.58 -30.76
C VAL A 75 -17.29 -14.75 -29.82
N ASP A 76 -17.52 -14.48 -28.54
CA ASP A 76 -17.85 -15.49 -27.52
C ASP A 76 -19.18 -16.18 -27.83
N VAL A 77 -20.21 -15.40 -28.15
CA VAL A 77 -21.52 -15.90 -28.62
C VAL A 77 -21.38 -16.72 -29.92
N ALA A 78 -20.47 -16.35 -30.82
CA ALA A 78 -20.17 -17.14 -32.01
C ALA A 78 -19.44 -18.46 -31.67
N ALA A 79 -18.54 -18.47 -30.68
CA ALA A 79 -17.87 -19.69 -30.22
C ALA A 79 -18.86 -20.70 -29.62
N LEU A 80 -19.84 -20.24 -28.82
CA LEU A 80 -20.95 -21.06 -28.32
C LEU A 80 -21.79 -21.65 -29.48
N LYS A 81 -22.23 -20.80 -30.42
CA LYS A 81 -23.05 -21.25 -31.56
C LYS A 81 -22.31 -22.22 -32.48
N GLN A 82 -20.99 -22.07 -32.64
CA GLN A 82 -20.16 -23.00 -33.42
C GLN A 82 -19.97 -24.39 -32.79
N VAL A 83 -20.23 -24.57 -31.49
CA VAL A 83 -20.31 -25.90 -30.85
C VAL A 83 -21.77 -26.40 -30.74
N GLY A 84 -22.72 -25.72 -31.38
CA GLY A 84 -24.14 -26.07 -31.33
C GLY A 84 -24.85 -25.71 -30.02
N ILE A 85 -24.28 -24.82 -29.20
CA ILE A 85 -24.99 -24.23 -28.07
C ILE A 85 -25.71 -22.99 -28.58
N ILE A 86 -27.03 -23.06 -28.62
CA ILE A 86 -27.92 -21.99 -29.12
C ILE A 86 -28.68 -21.27 -28.01
N GLY A 87 -28.80 -21.89 -26.83
CA GLY A 87 -29.57 -21.41 -25.67
C GLY A 87 -28.71 -21.18 -24.43
N GLY A 88 -29.10 -20.23 -23.58
CA GLY A 88 -28.47 -19.96 -22.28
C GLY A 88 -28.52 -18.47 -21.87
N LYS A 89 -27.95 -18.15 -20.72
CA LYS A 89 -27.92 -16.79 -20.16
C LYS A 89 -26.52 -16.18 -20.19
N LEU A 90 -26.40 -14.96 -20.73
CA LEU A 90 -25.19 -14.14 -20.78
C LEU A 90 -25.22 -13.10 -19.64
N PHE A 91 -24.16 -12.97 -18.86
CA PHE A 91 -24.08 -11.93 -17.81
C PHE A 91 -23.87 -10.52 -18.42
N GLN A 92 -24.34 -9.47 -17.74
CA GLN A 92 -24.35 -8.09 -18.27
C GLN A 92 -23.07 -7.30 -18.02
N ALA A 93 -22.26 -7.70 -17.03
CA ALA A 93 -20.95 -7.13 -16.73
C ALA A 93 -19.85 -8.21 -16.63
N LEU A 94 -20.15 -9.40 -16.11
CA LEU A 94 -19.20 -10.50 -16.00
C LEU A 94 -18.89 -11.15 -17.36
N PRO A 95 -17.63 -11.59 -17.61
CA PRO A 95 -17.22 -12.29 -18.84
C PRO A 95 -17.68 -13.76 -18.84
N MET A 96 -18.98 -14.00 -18.63
CA MET A 96 -19.52 -15.31 -18.29
C MET A 96 -20.87 -15.60 -18.96
N ALA A 97 -21.16 -16.88 -19.16
CA ALA A 97 -22.46 -17.37 -19.57
C ALA A 97 -22.83 -18.68 -18.87
N GLY A 98 -24.08 -18.81 -18.41
CA GLY A 98 -24.69 -20.06 -17.96
C GLY A 98 -25.40 -20.76 -19.10
N MET A 99 -25.24 -22.08 -19.26
CA MET A 99 -25.87 -22.86 -20.33
C MET A 99 -25.96 -24.35 -20.01
N VAL A 100 -26.82 -25.07 -20.72
CA VAL A 100 -26.84 -26.54 -20.71
C VAL A 100 -25.93 -27.06 -21.84
N ALA A 101 -24.99 -27.95 -21.51
CA ALA A 101 -24.00 -28.48 -22.45
C ALA A 101 -23.74 -29.99 -22.28
N THR A 102 -23.42 -30.68 -23.36
CA THR A 102 -22.98 -32.10 -23.34
C THR A 102 -21.47 -32.24 -23.17
N SER A 103 -20.97 -33.43 -22.78
CA SER A 103 -19.53 -33.70 -22.63
C SER A 103 -18.72 -33.44 -23.91
N VAL A 104 -19.35 -33.58 -25.08
CA VAL A 104 -18.74 -33.27 -26.38
C VAL A 104 -18.60 -31.75 -26.56
N GLN A 105 -19.63 -30.99 -26.21
CA GLN A 105 -19.63 -29.53 -26.32
C GLN A 105 -18.69 -28.88 -25.30
N VAL A 106 -18.64 -29.39 -24.06
CA VAL A 106 -17.65 -28.92 -23.06
C VAL A 106 -16.22 -29.16 -23.55
N LYS A 107 -15.91 -30.34 -24.12
CA LYS A 107 -14.59 -30.63 -24.71
C LYS A 107 -14.30 -29.74 -25.93
N ALA A 108 -15.30 -29.46 -26.77
CA ALA A 108 -15.16 -28.57 -27.92
C ALA A 108 -14.98 -27.08 -27.54
N LEU A 109 -15.57 -26.63 -26.42
CA LEU A 109 -15.35 -25.31 -25.84
C LEU A 109 -14.00 -25.20 -25.12
N ALA A 110 -13.56 -26.24 -24.41
CA ALA A 110 -12.29 -26.21 -23.68
C ALA A 110 -11.06 -26.10 -24.61
N ALA A 111 -11.22 -26.45 -25.89
CA ALA A 111 -10.24 -26.29 -26.95
C ALA A 111 -10.27 -24.89 -27.62
N ARG A 112 -11.20 -23.99 -27.24
CA ARG A 112 -11.32 -22.64 -27.80
C ARG A 112 -10.36 -21.68 -27.11
N PRO A 113 -9.55 -20.89 -27.86
CA PRO A 113 -8.66 -19.90 -27.26
C PRO A 113 -9.44 -18.78 -26.55
N GLU A 114 -10.70 -18.52 -26.91
CA GLU A 114 -11.56 -17.52 -26.29
C GLU A 114 -12.02 -17.91 -24.87
N VAL A 115 -12.07 -19.21 -24.55
CA VAL A 115 -12.57 -19.71 -23.27
C VAL A 115 -11.44 -19.73 -22.23
N ARG A 116 -11.76 -19.25 -21.02
CA ARG A 116 -10.86 -19.20 -19.86
C ARG A 116 -11.06 -20.42 -18.96
N SER A 117 -12.29 -20.69 -18.57
CA SER A 117 -12.66 -21.84 -17.73
C SER A 117 -14.10 -22.28 -17.94
N ILE A 118 -14.42 -23.53 -17.58
CA ILE A 118 -15.77 -24.08 -17.58
C ILE A 118 -15.97 -24.84 -16.27
N TRP A 119 -16.99 -24.45 -15.50
CA TRP A 119 -17.34 -25.05 -14.21
C TRP A 119 -18.78 -25.55 -14.22
N LEU A 120 -19.08 -26.52 -13.36
CA LEU A 120 -20.45 -26.98 -13.15
C LEU A 120 -21.26 -25.88 -12.43
N ASN A 121 -22.57 -25.80 -12.66
CA ASN A 121 -23.46 -25.00 -11.81
C ASN A 121 -23.67 -25.72 -10.46
N GLU A 122 -22.66 -25.66 -9.59
CA GLU A 122 -22.64 -26.42 -8.34
C GLU A 122 -23.70 -25.92 -7.33
N LYS A 123 -24.28 -26.85 -6.58
CA LYS A 123 -25.11 -26.54 -5.41
C LYS A 123 -24.20 -26.00 -4.30
N LEU A 124 -24.61 -24.88 -3.72
CA LEU A 124 -23.97 -24.24 -2.57
C LEU A 124 -24.85 -24.37 -1.33
N GLU A 125 -24.30 -24.04 -0.16
CA GLU A 125 -24.98 -24.13 1.14
C GLU A 125 -24.70 -22.86 1.96
N TYR A 126 -25.70 -22.40 2.71
CA TYR A 126 -25.58 -21.26 3.63
C TYR A 126 -24.92 -21.72 4.94
N ASP A 127 -23.83 -21.06 5.36
CA ASP A 127 -22.93 -21.53 6.43
C ASP A 127 -23.51 -21.30 7.86
N ASN A 128 -24.52 -22.11 8.28
CA ASN A 128 -25.30 -21.97 9.53
C ASN A 128 -24.94 -22.92 10.73
N ALA A 129 -25.25 -22.52 11.98
CA ALA A 129 -25.00 -23.19 13.29
C ALA A 129 -25.79 -22.52 14.48
N ASP A 130 -25.38 -22.64 15.79
CA ASP A 130 -25.99 -21.98 17.02
C ASP A 130 -24.97 -21.53 18.18
N GLY A 131 -25.19 -20.44 19.01
CA GLY A 131 -24.60 -20.03 20.39
C GLY A 131 -23.34 -19.11 20.76
N THR A 132 -23.14 -17.77 21.07
CA THR A 132 -23.78 -16.38 21.30
C THR A 132 -22.83 -15.14 20.97
N ALA A 133 -23.30 -13.85 20.92
CA ALA A 133 -22.69 -12.59 20.31
C ALA A 133 -21.84 -11.57 21.16
N LEU A 134 -20.87 -10.80 20.57
CA LEU A 134 -20.19 -9.54 21.10
C LEU A 134 -19.22 -8.78 20.09
N THR A 135 -19.43 -7.52 19.65
CA THR A 135 -18.43 -6.77 18.78
C THR A 135 -17.85 -5.45 19.32
N GLY A 136 -18.45 -4.81 20.32
CA GLY A 136 -18.02 -3.48 20.80
C GLY A 136 -18.50 -2.29 19.95
N VAL A 137 -19.34 -2.51 18.94
CA VAL A 137 -19.95 -1.48 18.07
C VAL A 137 -20.74 -0.42 18.86
N ASP A 138 -21.30 -0.78 20.02
CA ASP A 138 -22.01 0.15 20.91
C ASP A 138 -21.12 1.30 21.39
N ARG A 139 -19.80 1.05 21.53
CA ARG A 139 -18.84 2.13 21.82
C ARG A 139 -18.75 3.10 20.65
N VAL A 140 -18.67 2.62 19.40
CA VAL A 140 -18.61 3.48 18.19
C VAL A 140 -19.86 4.35 18.07
N ARG A 141 -21.05 3.75 18.28
CA ARG A 141 -22.34 4.47 18.21
C ARG A 141 -22.51 5.50 19.32
N GLY A 142 -22.04 5.19 20.53
CA GLY A 142 -22.17 6.04 21.72
C GLY A 142 -21.06 7.09 21.89
N ASP A 143 -19.98 7.04 21.11
CA ASP A 143 -18.83 7.92 21.31
C ASP A 143 -19.08 9.34 20.78
N ALA A 144 -19.04 10.31 21.70
CA ALA A 144 -19.26 11.72 21.41
C ALA A 144 -18.09 12.36 20.64
N GLU A 145 -16.88 11.82 20.72
CA GLU A 145 -15.71 12.31 19.98
C GLU A 145 -15.70 11.80 18.54
N MET A 146 -16.04 10.52 18.30
CA MET A 146 -16.28 9.96 16.97
C MET A 146 -17.46 10.67 16.29
N THR A 147 -18.55 10.91 17.03
CA THR A 147 -19.69 11.71 16.54
C THR A 147 -19.25 13.13 16.16
N ARG A 148 -18.39 13.77 16.97
CA ARG A 148 -17.81 15.09 16.66
C ARG A 148 -16.90 15.06 15.42
N LYS A 149 -16.08 14.02 15.25
CA LYS A 149 -15.22 13.80 14.07
C LYS A 149 -16.06 13.61 12.81
N ASN A 150 -17.18 12.88 12.89
CA ASN A 150 -18.14 12.72 11.80
C ASN A 150 -19.16 13.86 11.71
N SER A 151 -18.70 15.11 11.76
CA SER A 151 -19.52 16.33 11.58
C SER A 151 -20.76 16.47 12.50
N GLY A 152 -20.77 15.80 13.65
CA GLY A 152 -21.91 15.78 14.59
C GLY A 152 -22.93 14.64 14.36
N VAL A 153 -22.65 13.70 13.46
CA VAL A 153 -23.54 12.57 13.12
C VAL A 153 -22.92 11.26 13.66
N PRO A 154 -23.63 10.46 14.50
CA PRO A 154 -23.09 9.19 14.98
C PRO A 154 -22.75 8.23 13.83
N VAL A 155 -21.54 7.65 13.85
CA VAL A 155 -21.06 6.70 12.86
C VAL A 155 -21.91 5.43 12.91
N ALA A 156 -22.57 5.13 11.79
CA ALA A 156 -23.60 4.09 11.72
C ALA A 156 -23.80 3.53 10.29
N GLY A 157 -22.89 3.77 9.36
CA GLY A 157 -22.98 3.35 7.96
C GLY A 157 -23.61 4.37 7.01
N THR A 158 -23.76 5.61 7.47
CA THR A 158 -24.46 6.70 6.77
C THR A 158 -23.97 6.88 5.33
N GLY A 159 -24.89 6.74 4.36
CA GLY A 159 -24.58 6.91 2.93
C GLY A 159 -23.83 5.75 2.27
N VAL A 160 -23.45 4.70 3.01
CA VAL A 160 -22.82 3.49 2.49
C VAL A 160 -23.90 2.45 2.17
N THR A 161 -23.78 1.78 1.03
CA THR A 161 -24.70 0.69 0.65
C THR A 161 -23.98 -0.65 0.64
N VAL A 162 -24.55 -1.63 1.35
CA VAL A 162 -24.11 -3.02 1.40
C VAL A 162 -25.05 -3.87 0.55
N LEU A 163 -24.49 -4.69 -0.34
CA LEU A 163 -25.26 -5.72 -1.05
C LEU A 163 -25.22 -7.04 -0.26
N VAL A 164 -26.40 -7.56 0.07
CA VAL A 164 -26.58 -8.86 0.73
C VAL A 164 -26.88 -9.89 -0.35
N ASN A 165 -25.91 -10.74 -0.67
CA ASN A 165 -25.99 -11.76 -1.72
C ASN A 165 -26.32 -13.12 -1.11
N ASP A 166 -27.61 -13.41 -0.92
CA ASP A 166 -28.07 -14.46 -0.03
C ASP A 166 -29.43 -15.07 -0.47
N SER A 167 -30.20 -15.74 0.40
CA SER A 167 -31.49 -16.37 0.05
C SER A 167 -32.52 -15.38 -0.46
N GLY A 168 -32.46 -14.16 0.08
CA GLY A 168 -33.32 -13.02 -0.19
C GLY A 168 -33.37 -12.14 1.05
N VAL A 169 -34.19 -11.10 1.04
CA VAL A 169 -34.57 -10.36 2.25
C VAL A 169 -36.08 -10.16 2.25
N ASP A 170 -36.70 -10.37 3.42
CA ASP A 170 -38.04 -9.88 3.71
C ASP A 170 -38.01 -8.37 3.94
N GLY A 171 -38.18 -7.61 2.86
CA GLY A 171 -38.18 -6.15 2.89
C GLY A 171 -39.39 -5.56 3.62
N LEU A 172 -40.39 -6.36 4.01
CA LEU A 172 -41.53 -5.93 4.82
C LEU A 172 -41.23 -5.96 6.34
N HIS A 173 -40.07 -6.45 6.75
CA HIS A 173 -39.66 -6.44 8.15
C HIS A 173 -39.30 -5.01 8.59
N ALA A 174 -39.99 -4.45 9.58
CA ALA A 174 -39.93 -3.02 9.88
C ALA A 174 -38.54 -2.52 10.36
N ASP A 175 -37.67 -3.39 10.85
CA ASP A 175 -36.28 -3.01 11.17
C ASP A 175 -35.41 -2.86 9.91
N ILE A 176 -35.81 -3.46 8.78
CA ILE A 176 -35.05 -3.52 7.52
C ILE A 176 -35.68 -2.65 6.42
N ASP A 177 -37.01 -2.56 6.33
CA ASP A 177 -37.74 -1.73 5.36
C ASP A 177 -37.13 -0.32 5.18
N PRO A 178 -36.82 0.45 6.25
CA PRO A 178 -36.26 1.81 6.12
C PRO A 178 -34.82 1.86 5.55
N ARG A 179 -34.18 0.71 5.34
CA ARG A 179 -32.82 0.53 4.81
C ARG A 179 -32.80 -0.07 3.40
N ILE A 180 -33.88 -0.72 2.94
CA ILE A 180 -33.96 -1.29 1.59
C ILE A 180 -33.98 -0.15 0.57
N VAL A 181 -32.87 0.02 -0.17
CA VAL A 181 -32.85 0.88 -1.37
C VAL A 181 -33.18 0.11 -2.64
N GLN A 182 -33.05 -1.22 -2.60
CA GLN A 182 -33.57 -2.14 -3.62
C GLN A 182 -33.66 -3.58 -3.08
N ASN A 183 -34.69 -4.33 -3.49
CA ASN A 183 -34.81 -5.76 -3.23
C ASN A 183 -35.02 -6.51 -4.56
N VAL A 184 -34.12 -7.46 -4.84
CA VAL A 184 -33.92 -8.07 -6.16
C VAL A 184 -34.12 -9.57 -6.08
N PHE A 185 -35.02 -10.13 -6.89
CA PHE A 185 -35.05 -11.57 -7.13
C PHE A 185 -34.02 -11.94 -8.22
N GLY A 186 -33.06 -12.78 -7.84
CA GLY A 186 -31.85 -13.09 -8.60
C GLY A 186 -31.81 -14.48 -9.24
N GLY A 187 -32.86 -15.28 -9.11
CA GLY A 187 -32.89 -16.68 -9.56
C GLY A 187 -32.77 -16.82 -11.09
N ILE A 188 -31.73 -17.52 -11.56
CA ILE A 188 -31.49 -17.78 -12.98
C ILE A 188 -31.91 -19.22 -13.30
N ASN A 189 -32.80 -19.38 -14.28
CA ASN A 189 -33.13 -20.68 -14.86
C ASN A 189 -32.36 -20.89 -16.18
N LEU A 190 -31.89 -22.12 -16.42
CA LEU A 190 -31.26 -22.56 -17.66
C LEU A 190 -32.09 -23.60 -18.44
N ALA A 191 -33.16 -24.13 -17.84
CA ALA A 191 -34.07 -25.04 -18.52
C ALA A 191 -34.89 -24.30 -19.60
N ASP A 192 -35.11 -24.97 -20.72
CA ASP A 192 -35.95 -24.54 -21.86
C ASP A 192 -35.56 -23.22 -22.57
N GLU A 193 -34.38 -22.65 -22.26
CA GLU A 193 -33.80 -21.52 -22.99
C GLU A 193 -33.46 -21.90 -24.44
N SER A 194 -34.21 -21.38 -25.41
CA SER A 194 -34.01 -21.63 -26.84
C SER A 194 -32.99 -20.71 -27.53
N GLU A 195 -32.65 -19.58 -26.89
CA GLU A 195 -31.74 -18.56 -27.40
C GLU A 195 -30.72 -18.12 -26.34
N LEU A 196 -29.59 -17.55 -26.79
CA LEU A 196 -28.58 -16.94 -25.91
C LEU A 196 -29.01 -15.51 -25.58
N LEU A 197 -29.60 -15.32 -24.40
CA LEU A 197 -30.22 -14.07 -23.93
C LEU A 197 -29.42 -13.48 -22.75
N PRO A 198 -29.48 -12.16 -22.49
CA PRO A 198 -28.93 -11.60 -21.26
C PRO A 198 -29.66 -12.12 -20.02
N VAL A 199 -28.95 -12.18 -18.88
CA VAL A 199 -29.57 -12.35 -17.55
C VAL A 199 -30.53 -11.18 -17.27
N THR A 200 -31.64 -11.48 -16.60
CA THR A 200 -32.68 -10.51 -16.23
C THR A 200 -33.02 -10.70 -14.77
N TYR A 201 -33.01 -9.61 -13.99
CA TYR A 201 -33.32 -9.61 -12.57
C TYR A 201 -34.62 -8.86 -12.31
N VAL A 202 -35.38 -9.26 -11.29
CA VAL A 202 -36.63 -8.59 -10.93
C VAL A 202 -36.37 -7.65 -9.75
N GLU A 203 -36.33 -6.35 -10.01
CA GLU A 203 -36.28 -5.28 -9.01
C GLU A 203 -37.66 -5.04 -8.36
N GLY A 204 -37.68 -4.43 -7.18
CA GLY A 204 -38.90 -3.96 -6.51
C GLY A 204 -39.73 -5.07 -5.87
N VAL A 205 -39.14 -6.22 -5.57
CA VAL A 205 -39.85 -7.36 -4.96
C VAL A 205 -39.88 -7.19 -3.44
N GLU A 206 -41.05 -6.96 -2.86
CA GLU A 206 -41.23 -6.66 -1.42
C GLU A 206 -40.51 -7.66 -0.49
N ASN A 207 -40.72 -8.96 -0.71
CA ASN A 207 -40.04 -10.03 0.00
C ASN A 207 -39.45 -11.05 -1.00
N THR A 208 -38.15 -11.26 -0.94
CA THR A 208 -37.41 -12.25 -1.76
C THR A 208 -36.97 -13.48 -0.96
N ASP A 209 -37.04 -13.44 0.38
CA ASP A 209 -36.61 -14.51 1.29
C ASP A 209 -37.73 -15.54 1.58
N VAL A 210 -38.49 -15.90 0.54
CA VAL A 210 -39.73 -16.68 0.65
C VAL A 210 -39.42 -18.15 0.99
N GLY A 211 -39.22 -18.40 2.29
CA GLY A 211 -38.96 -19.71 2.88
C GLY A 211 -37.52 -19.98 3.32
N GLY A 212 -36.59 -19.02 3.17
CA GLY A 212 -35.20 -19.15 3.63
C GLY A 212 -35.00 -18.63 5.05
N GLY A 213 -35.31 -17.35 5.28
CA GLY A 213 -35.13 -16.63 6.55
C GLY A 213 -33.68 -16.21 6.85
N HIS A 214 -32.72 -16.77 6.12
CA HIS A 214 -31.29 -16.59 6.36
C HIS A 214 -30.80 -15.21 5.91
N GLY A 215 -31.08 -14.81 4.67
CA GLY A 215 -30.66 -13.51 4.15
C GLY A 215 -31.33 -12.33 4.86
N THR A 216 -32.57 -12.51 5.35
CA THR A 216 -33.21 -11.53 6.24
C THR A 216 -32.46 -11.39 7.57
N HIS A 217 -32.01 -12.50 8.17
CA HIS A 217 -31.22 -12.47 9.42
C HIS A 217 -29.86 -11.80 9.20
N VAL A 218 -29.18 -12.14 8.10
CA VAL A 218 -27.92 -11.52 7.64
C VAL A 218 -28.08 -10.01 7.42
N ALA A 219 -29.15 -9.56 6.76
CA ALA A 219 -29.44 -8.14 6.53
C ALA A 219 -29.67 -7.37 7.83
N GLY A 220 -30.37 -7.96 8.80
CA GLY A 220 -30.54 -7.37 10.13
C GLY A 220 -29.23 -7.18 10.88
N ILE A 221 -28.28 -8.12 10.77
CA ILE A 221 -26.93 -7.98 11.38
C ILE A 221 -26.17 -6.82 10.75
N VAL A 222 -26.30 -6.61 9.43
CA VAL A 222 -25.64 -5.49 8.75
C VAL A 222 -26.27 -4.17 9.18
N ALA A 223 -27.59 -4.00 9.07
CA ALA A 223 -28.23 -2.67 9.13
C ALA A 223 -29.61 -2.60 9.81
N GLY A 224 -30.08 -3.67 10.47
CA GLY A 224 -31.39 -3.65 11.14
C GLY A 224 -31.48 -2.55 12.20
N THR A 225 -32.55 -1.75 12.18
CA THR A 225 -32.67 -0.54 13.03
C THR A 225 -33.02 -0.82 14.49
N GLY A 226 -33.23 -2.08 14.89
CA GLY A 226 -33.57 -2.46 16.27
C GLY A 226 -34.92 -1.92 16.78
N SER A 227 -35.73 -1.31 15.93
CA SER A 227 -36.94 -0.56 16.30
C SER A 227 -38.01 -1.42 16.97
N LEU A 228 -38.07 -2.71 16.64
CA LEU A 228 -38.98 -3.69 17.25
C LEU A 228 -38.44 -4.27 18.57
N SER A 229 -37.32 -3.75 19.10
CA SER A 229 -36.70 -4.14 20.38
C SER A 229 -36.06 -2.98 21.16
N ASP A 230 -36.53 -1.74 20.95
CA ASP A 230 -35.97 -0.51 21.55
C ASP A 230 -34.44 -0.36 21.37
N GLY A 231 -33.91 -0.86 20.24
CA GLY A 231 -32.49 -0.85 19.90
C GLY A 231 -31.67 -2.04 20.43
N LEU A 232 -32.26 -2.94 21.23
CA LEU A 232 -31.55 -4.07 21.85
C LEU A 232 -30.92 -5.03 20.83
N TYR A 233 -31.54 -5.18 19.66
CA TYR A 233 -31.04 -5.98 18.53
C TYR A 233 -30.75 -5.11 17.30
N GLU A 234 -30.31 -3.86 17.50
CA GLU A 234 -29.86 -2.98 16.41
C GLU A 234 -28.54 -3.51 15.78
N GLY A 235 -28.58 -3.71 14.45
CA GLY A 235 -27.47 -4.19 13.64
C GLY A 235 -26.25 -3.28 13.66
N VAL A 236 -25.15 -3.71 13.04
CA VAL A 236 -23.84 -3.06 13.19
C VAL A 236 -23.79 -1.65 12.56
N ALA A 237 -24.44 -1.47 11.42
CA ALA A 237 -24.45 -0.22 10.66
C ALA A 237 -25.91 0.19 10.33
N PRO A 238 -26.69 0.64 11.34
CA PRO A 238 -28.14 0.83 11.25
C PRO A 238 -28.60 2.04 10.40
N LYS A 239 -27.67 2.80 9.82
CA LYS A 239 -27.91 3.82 8.79
C LYS A 239 -27.35 3.45 7.41
N ALA A 240 -26.71 2.28 7.27
CA ALA A 240 -26.33 1.76 5.96
C ALA A 240 -27.56 1.38 5.15
N ASN A 241 -27.47 1.57 3.85
CA ASN A 241 -28.48 1.10 2.91
C ASN A 241 -28.23 -0.37 2.57
N ILE A 242 -29.30 -1.11 2.29
CA ILE A 242 -29.26 -2.51 1.85
C ILE A 242 -29.75 -2.59 0.41
N VAL A 243 -28.93 -3.21 -0.45
CA VAL A 243 -29.41 -3.86 -1.67
C VAL A 243 -29.53 -5.35 -1.37
N ALA A 244 -30.74 -5.87 -1.34
CA ALA A 244 -30.98 -7.29 -1.16
C ALA A 244 -30.93 -7.99 -2.54
N PHE A 245 -30.12 -9.04 -2.67
CA PHE A 245 -30.07 -9.89 -3.85
C PHE A 245 -30.38 -11.34 -3.48
N GLY A 246 -31.61 -11.76 -3.77
CA GLY A 246 -32.11 -13.10 -3.50
C GLY A 246 -31.66 -14.11 -4.55
N SER A 247 -30.55 -14.78 -4.29
CA SER A 247 -30.08 -15.98 -5.00
C SER A 247 -30.93 -17.23 -4.72
N GLY A 248 -31.85 -17.17 -3.75
CA GLY A 248 -32.88 -18.17 -3.47
C GLY A 248 -32.48 -19.22 -2.42
N ALA A 249 -33.49 -19.88 -1.83
CA ALA A 249 -33.28 -20.90 -0.80
C ALA A 249 -32.56 -22.17 -1.32
N GLY A 250 -32.72 -22.51 -2.60
CA GLY A 250 -31.94 -23.54 -3.29
C GLY A 250 -30.73 -22.91 -3.98
N LEU A 251 -29.61 -22.79 -3.27
CA LEU A 251 -28.48 -22.00 -3.75
C LEU A 251 -27.65 -22.73 -4.83
N LEU A 252 -27.43 -22.04 -5.94
CA LEU A 252 -26.62 -22.48 -7.08
C LEU A 252 -25.55 -21.43 -7.40
N LEU A 253 -24.37 -21.88 -7.84
CA LEU A 253 -23.23 -21.02 -8.17
C LEU A 253 -23.56 -19.96 -9.24
N LEU A 254 -24.44 -20.28 -10.19
CA LEU A 254 -24.91 -19.33 -11.21
C LEU A 254 -25.73 -18.18 -10.61
N ASN A 255 -26.56 -18.45 -9.60
CA ASN A 255 -27.38 -17.41 -8.94
C ASN A 255 -26.49 -16.46 -8.15
N THR A 256 -25.52 -16.97 -7.38
CA THR A 256 -24.65 -16.12 -6.57
C THR A 256 -23.73 -15.22 -7.40
N LEU A 257 -23.32 -15.67 -8.60
CA LEU A 257 -22.65 -14.82 -9.60
C LEU A 257 -23.54 -13.67 -10.08
N GLY A 258 -24.86 -13.86 -10.10
CA GLY A 258 -25.82 -12.79 -10.37
C GLY A 258 -25.73 -11.64 -9.38
N GLY A 259 -25.43 -11.91 -8.11
CA GLY A 259 -25.21 -10.85 -7.11
C GLY A 259 -23.98 -10.00 -7.43
N PHE A 260 -22.91 -10.61 -7.97
CA PHE A 260 -21.72 -9.88 -8.45
C PHE A 260 -21.99 -9.12 -9.75
N ASP A 261 -22.73 -9.69 -10.70
CA ASP A 261 -23.09 -9.03 -11.96
C ASP A 261 -24.01 -7.83 -11.74
N TYR A 262 -25.01 -7.98 -10.86
CA TYR A 262 -25.90 -6.92 -10.43
C TYR A 262 -25.15 -5.82 -9.67
N ALA A 263 -24.21 -6.19 -8.78
CA ALA A 263 -23.34 -5.25 -8.08
C ALA A 263 -22.48 -4.43 -9.04
N LEU A 264 -21.82 -5.08 -10.02
CA LEU A 264 -21.04 -4.40 -11.06
C LEU A 264 -21.90 -3.46 -11.91
N THR A 265 -23.09 -3.90 -12.30
CA THR A 265 -24.01 -3.14 -13.17
C THR A 265 -24.63 -1.94 -12.47
N ASN A 266 -24.94 -2.05 -11.17
CA ASN A 266 -25.67 -1.02 -10.42
C ASN A 266 -24.85 -0.33 -9.31
N ARG A 267 -23.53 -0.53 -9.26
CA ARG A 267 -22.63 0.03 -8.23
C ARG A 267 -22.86 1.53 -8.01
N GLU A 268 -22.94 2.28 -9.10
CA GLU A 268 -23.06 3.75 -9.08
C GLU A 268 -24.50 4.21 -8.81
N ARG A 269 -25.50 3.44 -9.28
CA ARG A 269 -26.92 3.73 -9.09
C ARG A 269 -27.37 3.68 -7.63
N TYR A 270 -26.79 2.77 -6.84
CA TYR A 270 -27.12 2.59 -5.42
C TYR A 270 -25.95 2.88 -4.46
N ASN A 271 -24.81 3.40 -4.93
CA ASN A 271 -23.56 3.54 -4.15
C ASN A 271 -23.12 2.26 -3.41
N ILE A 272 -23.14 1.11 -4.10
CA ILE A 272 -22.72 -0.17 -3.51
C ILE A 272 -21.21 -0.11 -3.23
N ARG A 273 -20.81 -0.28 -1.97
CA ARG A 273 -19.40 -0.26 -1.54
C ARG A 273 -18.96 -1.52 -0.81
N VAL A 274 -19.89 -2.38 -0.40
CA VAL A 274 -19.63 -3.67 0.24
C VAL A 274 -20.54 -4.72 -0.37
N ILE A 275 -20.06 -5.95 -0.49
CA ILE A 275 -20.88 -7.15 -0.73
C ILE A 275 -20.58 -8.19 0.36
N THR A 276 -21.62 -8.75 0.99
CA THR A 276 -21.49 -9.84 1.96
C THR A 276 -22.07 -11.14 1.38
N ASN A 277 -21.36 -12.25 1.61
CA ASN A 277 -21.62 -13.56 1.01
C ASN A 277 -21.54 -14.65 2.10
N SER A 278 -22.70 -15.05 2.62
CA SER A 278 -22.84 -15.97 3.75
C SER A 278 -23.09 -17.42 3.31
N TRP A 279 -22.29 -17.89 2.35
CA TRP A 279 -22.43 -19.19 1.70
C TRP A 279 -21.10 -19.80 1.26
N GLY A 280 -21.11 -21.11 1.04
CA GLY A 280 -19.95 -21.90 0.62
C GLY A 280 -20.34 -23.22 -0.05
N SER A 281 -19.35 -24.11 -0.23
CA SER A 281 -19.57 -25.51 -0.58
C SER A 281 -18.76 -26.42 0.34
N THR A 282 -19.40 -27.45 0.89
CA THR A 282 -18.75 -28.41 1.79
C THR A 282 -17.85 -29.41 1.05
N SER A 283 -18.02 -29.55 -0.28
CA SER A 283 -17.15 -30.34 -1.17
C SER A 283 -15.97 -29.55 -1.74
N ASP A 284 -16.06 -28.22 -1.85
CA ASP A 284 -14.91 -27.38 -2.22
C ASP A 284 -14.14 -26.94 -0.96
N LYS A 285 -13.06 -27.65 -0.68
CA LYS A 285 -12.04 -27.27 0.32
C LYS A 285 -10.67 -27.04 -0.34
N GLY A 286 -10.67 -26.85 -1.66
CA GLY A 286 -9.48 -26.85 -2.49
C GLY A 286 -8.56 -25.65 -2.27
N ASP A 287 -7.44 -25.68 -2.99
CA ASP A 287 -6.51 -24.55 -3.07
C ASP A 287 -7.13 -23.44 -3.91
N PHE A 288 -6.79 -22.19 -3.59
CA PHE A 288 -7.29 -21.00 -4.29
C PHE A 288 -7.08 -21.12 -5.81
N ASN A 289 -8.17 -21.02 -6.59
CA ASN A 289 -8.13 -21.12 -8.04
C ASN A 289 -8.61 -19.80 -8.69
N PRO A 290 -7.71 -18.96 -9.24
CA PRO A 290 -8.07 -17.65 -9.79
C PRO A 290 -8.91 -17.72 -11.09
N ASP A 291 -9.15 -18.91 -11.64
CA ASP A 291 -10.02 -19.16 -12.79
C ASP A 291 -11.36 -19.82 -12.39
N HIS A 292 -11.63 -19.94 -11.09
CA HIS A 292 -12.98 -20.20 -10.57
C HIS A 292 -13.90 -18.98 -10.83
N PRO A 293 -15.16 -19.15 -11.25
CA PRO A 293 -16.05 -18.02 -11.60
C PRO A 293 -16.17 -16.98 -10.48
N THR A 294 -16.36 -17.39 -9.22
CA THR A 294 -16.45 -16.47 -8.08
C THR A 294 -15.16 -15.68 -7.85
N ASN A 295 -13.99 -16.22 -8.22
CA ASN A 295 -12.73 -15.46 -8.13
C ASN A 295 -12.61 -14.43 -9.24
N VAL A 296 -13.03 -14.76 -10.46
CA VAL A 296 -13.11 -13.77 -11.54
C VAL A 296 -14.12 -12.66 -11.21
N ALA A 297 -15.30 -13.01 -10.69
CA ALA A 297 -16.35 -12.06 -10.34
C ALA A 297 -15.99 -11.18 -9.14
N SER A 298 -15.48 -11.75 -8.05
CA SER A 298 -15.05 -10.98 -6.87
C SER A 298 -13.84 -10.10 -7.14
N LYS A 299 -12.88 -10.53 -7.97
CA LYS A 299 -11.74 -9.69 -8.38
C LYS A 299 -12.22 -8.48 -9.17
N LEU A 300 -13.09 -8.68 -10.17
CA LEU A 300 -13.65 -7.59 -10.98
C LEU A 300 -14.42 -6.58 -10.10
N LEU A 301 -15.19 -7.05 -9.13
CA LEU A 301 -15.94 -6.19 -8.21
C LEU A 301 -15.01 -5.44 -7.22
N ASN A 302 -13.96 -6.11 -6.73
CA ASN A 302 -12.95 -5.49 -5.86
C ASN A 302 -12.12 -4.41 -6.58
N ASP A 303 -11.71 -4.66 -7.82
CA ASP A 303 -11.04 -3.70 -8.70
C ASP A 303 -11.91 -2.45 -9.01
N GLN A 304 -13.22 -2.51 -8.75
CA GLN A 304 -14.16 -1.40 -8.83
C GLN A 304 -14.42 -0.70 -7.48
N GLY A 305 -13.60 -0.94 -6.46
CA GLY A 305 -13.65 -0.24 -5.17
C GLY A 305 -14.71 -0.77 -4.19
N VAL A 306 -15.19 -2.01 -4.40
CA VAL A 306 -16.18 -2.67 -3.54
C VAL A 306 -15.50 -3.72 -2.66
N VAL A 307 -15.74 -3.66 -1.36
CA VAL A 307 -15.19 -4.62 -0.40
C VAL A 307 -15.97 -5.93 -0.47
N VAL A 308 -15.27 -7.05 -0.64
CA VAL A 308 -15.88 -8.38 -0.76
C VAL A 308 -15.66 -9.16 0.53
N VAL A 309 -16.75 -9.44 1.24
CA VAL A 309 -16.74 -10.18 2.52
C VAL A 309 -17.36 -11.58 2.30
N PHE A 310 -16.73 -12.60 2.88
CA PHE A 310 -17.19 -13.99 2.87
C PHE A 310 -17.18 -14.61 4.27
N SER A 311 -18.14 -15.49 4.53
CA SER A 311 -18.11 -16.46 5.63
C SER A 311 -16.97 -17.48 5.43
N ALA A 312 -16.17 -17.82 6.45
CA ALA A 312 -15.08 -18.81 6.29
C ALA A 312 -15.57 -20.25 6.06
N GLY A 313 -16.73 -20.60 6.58
CA GLY A 313 -17.33 -21.93 6.51
C GLY A 313 -17.62 -22.55 7.88
N ASN A 314 -18.48 -23.57 7.91
CA ASN A 314 -18.84 -24.29 9.13
C ASN A 314 -18.39 -25.78 9.15
N SER A 315 -17.20 -26.06 8.62
CA SER A 315 -16.62 -27.42 8.53
C SER A 315 -15.48 -27.70 9.53
N GLY A 316 -15.28 -26.85 10.54
CA GLY A 316 -14.30 -27.03 11.61
C GLY A 316 -14.60 -28.22 12.54
N PRO A 317 -13.73 -28.50 13.54
CA PRO A 317 -12.57 -27.70 13.97
C PRO A 317 -11.25 -28.08 13.28
N GLY A 318 -11.27 -28.97 12.28
CA GLY A 318 -10.08 -29.42 11.57
C GLY A 318 -9.44 -28.35 10.68
N ALA A 319 -8.15 -28.51 10.38
CA ALA A 319 -7.44 -27.73 9.38
C ALA A 319 -7.92 -28.06 7.95
N GLY A 320 -7.82 -27.10 7.03
CA GLY A 320 -8.18 -27.25 5.62
C GLY A 320 -9.68 -27.34 5.39
N THR A 321 -10.47 -26.62 6.18
CA THR A 321 -11.94 -26.76 6.22
C THR A 321 -12.71 -25.59 5.64
N ILE A 322 -12.05 -24.52 5.20
CA ILE A 322 -12.66 -23.36 4.53
C ILE A 322 -13.51 -23.81 3.31
N THR A 323 -14.80 -23.48 3.31
CA THR A 323 -15.83 -24.04 2.39
C THR A 323 -15.94 -23.27 1.07
N GLY A 324 -14.84 -23.18 0.34
CA GLY A 324 -14.79 -22.60 -1.01
C GLY A 324 -13.42 -22.00 -1.32
N ASN A 325 -12.82 -22.38 -2.44
CA ASN A 325 -11.50 -21.90 -2.88
C ASN A 325 -11.44 -20.36 -3.06
N TYR A 326 -12.59 -19.74 -3.32
CA TYR A 326 -12.76 -18.29 -3.43
C TYR A 326 -12.72 -17.55 -2.09
N LYS A 327 -12.96 -18.24 -0.98
CA LYS A 327 -12.79 -17.71 0.39
C LYS A 327 -11.31 -17.63 0.79
N LYS A 328 -10.37 -18.04 -0.08
CA LYS A 328 -8.92 -17.94 0.11
C LYS A 328 -8.29 -16.87 -0.82
N ALA A 329 -9.12 -16.08 -1.50
CA ALA A 329 -8.67 -15.09 -2.45
C ALA A 329 -8.00 -13.87 -1.75
N PRO A 330 -6.83 -13.38 -2.18
CA PRO A 330 -6.10 -12.33 -1.46
C PRO A 330 -6.83 -11.00 -1.27
N TRP A 331 -7.82 -10.71 -2.12
CA TRP A 331 -8.63 -9.49 -2.11
C TRP A 331 -9.95 -9.62 -1.31
N VAL A 332 -10.23 -10.79 -0.73
CA VAL A 332 -11.44 -11.07 0.06
C VAL A 332 -11.15 -10.91 1.55
N ILE A 333 -12.15 -10.45 2.30
CA ILE A 333 -12.18 -10.53 3.77
C ILE A 333 -12.98 -11.77 4.16
N THR A 334 -12.29 -12.81 4.64
CA THR A 334 -12.89 -14.09 5.02
C THR A 334 -13.00 -14.21 6.54
N VAL A 335 -14.21 -14.48 7.03
CA VAL A 335 -14.55 -14.27 8.44
C VAL A 335 -14.87 -15.58 9.17
N ALA A 336 -14.05 -15.91 10.16
CA ALA A 336 -14.26 -17.01 11.12
C ALA A 336 -15.24 -16.61 12.23
N ALA A 337 -15.81 -17.58 12.94
CA ALA A 337 -16.84 -17.38 13.97
C ALA A 337 -16.32 -17.66 15.39
N ALA A 338 -16.44 -16.71 16.30
CA ALA A 338 -16.19 -16.89 17.74
C ALA A 338 -17.37 -16.46 18.60
N ASP A 339 -17.49 -17.06 19.79
CA ASP A 339 -18.60 -16.85 20.72
C ASP A 339 -18.47 -15.55 21.56
N LYS A 340 -19.45 -15.34 22.45
CA LYS A 340 -19.50 -14.22 23.40
C LYS A 340 -18.39 -14.23 24.47
N ASN A 341 -17.54 -15.25 24.50
CA ASN A 341 -16.34 -15.31 25.33
C ASN A 341 -15.07 -15.07 24.50
N ARG A 342 -15.22 -14.77 23.19
CA ARG A 342 -14.16 -14.70 22.18
C ARG A 342 -13.42 -16.03 21.97
N ALA A 343 -14.06 -17.17 22.26
CA ALA A 343 -13.53 -18.48 21.92
C ALA A 343 -13.92 -18.85 20.47
N LEU A 344 -12.97 -19.33 19.67
CA LEU A 344 -13.22 -19.78 18.30
C LEU A 344 -14.24 -20.93 18.32
N ALA A 345 -15.35 -20.78 17.60
CA ALA A 345 -16.42 -21.76 17.59
C ALA A 345 -15.95 -23.09 16.97
N ASN A 346 -16.36 -24.22 17.57
CA ASN A 346 -15.91 -25.55 17.12
C ASN A 346 -16.27 -25.85 15.65
N PHE A 347 -17.39 -25.33 15.14
CA PHE A 347 -17.76 -25.49 13.73
C PHE A 347 -16.98 -24.55 12.79
N SER A 348 -16.37 -23.47 13.28
CA SER A 348 -15.74 -22.46 12.42
C SER A 348 -14.63 -23.11 11.61
N SER A 349 -14.75 -23.02 10.28
CA SER A 349 -13.73 -23.50 9.35
C SER A 349 -12.41 -22.76 9.55
N ARG A 350 -11.32 -23.50 9.33
CA ARG A 350 -9.94 -23.07 9.57
C ARG A 350 -9.10 -23.35 8.34
N GLY A 351 -8.03 -22.58 8.25
CA GLY A 351 -6.99 -22.70 7.25
C GLY A 351 -6.12 -23.94 7.42
N VAL A 352 -4.94 -23.93 6.81
CA VAL A 352 -3.86 -24.89 7.07
C VAL A 352 -2.61 -24.12 7.45
N LYS A 353 -1.99 -24.51 8.56
CA LYS A 353 -0.77 -23.90 9.05
C LYS A 353 0.32 -23.82 7.97
N ASP A 354 0.96 -22.65 7.86
CA ASP A 354 2.10 -22.33 6.99
C ASP A 354 1.85 -22.59 5.48
N LYS A 355 0.59 -22.73 5.04
CA LYS A 355 0.23 -23.11 3.67
C LYS A 355 0.01 -21.90 2.77
N MET A 356 1.05 -21.59 2.00
CA MET A 356 1.01 -20.61 0.90
C MET A 356 0.76 -21.28 -0.45
N VAL A 357 -0.14 -20.73 -1.26
CA VAL A 357 -0.51 -21.17 -2.61
C VAL A 357 -0.15 -20.06 -3.60
N THR A 358 0.94 -20.26 -4.36
CA THR A 358 1.32 -19.39 -5.48
C THR A 358 0.79 -19.98 -6.78
N VAL A 359 -0.12 -19.29 -7.44
CA VAL A 359 -0.85 -19.79 -8.62
C VAL A 359 -0.96 -18.74 -9.71
N THR A 360 -0.70 -19.14 -10.96
CA THR A 360 -0.87 -18.30 -12.15
C THR A 360 -2.14 -18.69 -12.89
N SER A 361 -3.03 -17.72 -13.05
CA SER A 361 -4.31 -17.85 -13.74
C SER A 361 -4.17 -18.08 -15.25
N GLN A 362 -5.25 -18.49 -15.91
CA GLN A 362 -5.36 -18.57 -17.37
C GLN A 362 -5.24 -17.21 -18.05
N SER A 363 -5.61 -16.11 -17.41
CA SER A 363 -5.26 -14.78 -17.94
C SER A 363 -3.73 -14.61 -17.97
N GLY A 364 -3.01 -15.27 -17.06
CA GLY A 364 -1.56 -15.28 -16.86
C GLY A 364 -1.12 -14.31 -15.76
N GLU A 365 -1.99 -13.97 -14.81
CA GLU A 365 -1.71 -13.17 -13.61
C GLU A 365 -1.42 -14.11 -12.44
N THR A 366 -0.33 -13.85 -11.73
CA THR A 366 0.15 -14.67 -10.60
C THR A 366 -0.28 -14.07 -9.29
N PHE A 367 -0.85 -14.91 -8.43
CA PHE A 367 -1.35 -14.56 -7.12
C PHE A 367 -0.68 -15.42 -6.06
N VAL A 368 -0.50 -14.88 -4.86
CA VAL A 368 -0.09 -15.60 -3.67
C VAL A 368 -1.25 -15.57 -2.69
N SER A 369 -1.77 -16.73 -2.32
CA SER A 369 -2.88 -16.94 -1.39
C SER A 369 -2.38 -17.65 -0.15
N GLU A 370 -2.85 -17.25 1.02
CA GLU A 370 -2.60 -17.93 2.29
C GLU A 370 -3.87 -18.69 2.68
N ASP A 371 -3.76 -19.98 3.01
CA ASP A 371 -4.91 -20.79 3.41
C ASP A 371 -5.25 -20.49 4.89
N ARG A 372 -5.88 -19.33 5.15
CA ARG A 372 -6.43 -18.90 6.46
C ARG A 372 -7.62 -17.95 6.34
N PRO A 373 -8.47 -17.80 7.38
CA PRO A 373 -9.38 -16.65 7.46
C PRO A 373 -8.60 -15.33 7.66
N THR A 374 -9.24 -14.21 7.31
CA THR A 374 -8.72 -12.86 7.48
C THR A 374 -8.83 -12.40 8.94
N VAL A 375 -10.02 -12.55 9.52
CA VAL A 375 -10.35 -12.20 10.92
C VAL A 375 -11.44 -13.13 11.46
N THR A 376 -11.66 -13.08 12.76
CA THR A 376 -12.76 -13.74 13.46
C THR A 376 -13.76 -12.70 13.98
N ALA A 377 -15.06 -13.01 13.96
CA ALA A 377 -16.12 -12.13 14.49
C ALA A 377 -17.23 -12.95 15.16
N PRO A 378 -18.20 -12.32 15.84
CA PRO A 378 -19.36 -13.00 16.42
C PRO A 378 -20.18 -13.73 15.39
N GLY A 379 -20.14 -15.05 15.44
CA GLY A 379 -20.87 -15.93 14.53
C GLY A 379 -21.67 -16.98 15.26
N VAL A 380 -22.20 -16.67 16.44
CA VAL A 380 -22.74 -17.65 17.41
C VAL A 380 -23.89 -16.96 18.20
N ASN A 381 -25.03 -17.62 18.53
CA ASN A 381 -26.40 -17.08 18.85
C ASN A 381 -26.52 -15.57 18.56
N ILE A 382 -26.42 -15.19 17.29
CA ILE A 382 -26.70 -13.83 16.89
C ILE A 382 -28.22 -13.72 16.80
N ILE A 383 -28.79 -12.87 17.64
CA ILE A 383 -30.20 -12.51 17.57
C ILE A 383 -30.30 -11.43 16.50
N SER A 384 -31.11 -11.67 15.49
CA SER A 384 -31.37 -10.74 14.39
C SER A 384 -32.76 -11.00 13.81
N THR A 385 -33.15 -10.17 12.86
CA THR A 385 -34.48 -10.11 12.25
C THR A 385 -34.93 -11.43 11.63
N ARG A 386 -36.19 -11.80 11.89
CA ARG A 386 -36.88 -13.01 11.44
C ARG A 386 -37.73 -12.71 10.20
N ALA A 387 -37.55 -13.44 9.10
CA ALA A 387 -38.41 -13.29 7.92
C ALA A 387 -39.88 -13.66 8.22
N THR A 388 -40.81 -12.84 7.74
CA THR A 388 -42.25 -13.07 7.81
C THR A 388 -42.59 -14.38 7.11
N GLY A 389 -43.38 -15.23 7.79
CA GLY A 389 -43.75 -16.56 7.27
C GLY A 389 -42.71 -17.66 7.47
N SER A 390 -41.51 -17.36 8.01
CA SER A 390 -40.61 -18.41 8.50
C SER A 390 -41.28 -19.19 9.64
N SER A 391 -41.32 -20.52 9.52
CA SER A 391 -42.15 -21.32 10.43
C SER A 391 -41.48 -21.51 11.79
N LEU A 392 -42.16 -21.08 12.85
CA LEU A 392 -41.81 -21.41 14.24
C LEU A 392 -42.05 -22.90 14.51
N SER A 393 -41.10 -23.73 14.08
CA SER A 393 -41.03 -25.13 14.47
C SER A 393 -40.77 -25.25 15.99
N PRO A 394 -41.16 -26.36 16.64
CA PRO A 394 -40.78 -26.62 18.03
C PRO A 394 -39.25 -26.65 18.27
N LEU A 395 -38.46 -26.86 17.20
CA LEU A 395 -36.99 -26.88 17.25
C LEU A 395 -36.37 -25.47 17.21
N SER A 396 -37.01 -24.49 16.55
CA SER A 396 -36.55 -23.09 16.56
C SER A 396 -36.90 -22.38 17.87
N ALA A 397 -38.05 -22.71 18.49
CA ALA A 397 -38.45 -22.15 19.79
C ALA A 397 -37.41 -22.42 20.91
N ALA A 398 -36.63 -23.49 20.81
CA ALA A 398 -35.53 -23.79 21.74
C ALA A 398 -34.29 -22.90 21.53
N LYS A 399 -34.06 -22.38 20.32
CA LYS A 399 -32.98 -21.44 19.98
C LYS A 399 -33.32 -20.02 20.40
N ASP A 400 -34.60 -19.67 20.24
CA ASP A 400 -35.16 -18.36 20.56
C ASP A 400 -35.45 -18.17 22.07
N ILE A 401 -35.13 -19.16 22.93
CA ILE A 401 -35.45 -19.17 24.37
C ILE A 401 -34.87 -17.99 25.20
N ASN A 402 -33.87 -17.28 24.66
CA ASN A 402 -33.27 -16.10 25.29
C ASN A 402 -33.79 -14.76 24.72
N ILE A 403 -34.75 -14.80 23.79
CA ILE A 403 -35.44 -13.65 23.22
C ILE A 403 -36.71 -13.39 24.04
N ALA A 404 -36.98 -12.13 24.38
CA ALA A 404 -38.18 -11.77 25.14
C ALA A 404 -39.47 -12.13 24.35
N PRO A 405 -40.56 -12.60 25.01
CA PRO A 405 -41.79 -13.03 24.32
C PRO A 405 -42.38 -12.00 23.33
N GLU A 406 -42.27 -10.72 23.66
CA GLU A 406 -42.63 -9.55 22.86
C GLU A 406 -41.78 -9.38 21.59
N HIS A 407 -40.53 -9.83 21.62
CA HIS A 407 -39.57 -9.76 20.51
C HIS A 407 -39.58 -11.02 19.62
N LEU A 408 -40.06 -12.17 20.11
CA LEU A 408 -40.12 -13.45 19.38
C LEU A 408 -40.74 -13.38 17.96
N PRO A 409 -41.81 -12.60 17.69
CA PRO A 409 -42.37 -12.51 16.34
C PRO A 409 -41.41 -11.90 15.31
N TYR A 410 -40.46 -11.08 15.78
CA TYR A 410 -39.65 -10.20 14.93
C TYR A 410 -38.18 -10.61 14.85
N TYR A 411 -37.66 -11.34 15.85
CA TYR A 411 -36.27 -11.76 15.91
C TYR A 411 -36.12 -13.25 16.14
N THR A 412 -35.01 -13.81 15.68
CA THR A 412 -34.64 -15.22 15.86
C THR A 412 -33.14 -15.39 16.06
N THR A 413 -32.77 -16.49 16.68
CA THR A 413 -31.39 -16.88 16.97
C THR A 413 -30.82 -17.77 15.87
N LEU A 414 -29.80 -17.31 15.15
CA LEU A 414 -28.98 -18.12 14.23
C LEU A 414 -27.50 -17.95 14.53
N SER A 415 -26.65 -18.70 13.84
CA SER A 415 -25.19 -18.62 13.94
C SER A 415 -24.52 -19.25 12.74
N GLY A 416 -23.20 -19.25 12.76
CA GLY A 416 -22.34 -19.70 11.70
C GLY A 416 -21.37 -18.59 11.33
N THR A 417 -20.40 -18.93 10.48
CA THR A 417 -19.62 -17.91 9.79
C THR A 417 -20.52 -17.04 8.89
N SER A 418 -21.71 -17.53 8.51
CA SER A 418 -22.81 -16.72 7.94
C SER A 418 -23.22 -15.50 8.76
N MET A 419 -23.09 -15.55 10.08
CA MET A 419 -23.44 -14.42 10.97
C MET A 419 -22.20 -13.60 11.36
N ALA A 420 -21.01 -14.19 11.30
CA ALA A 420 -19.75 -13.46 11.49
C ALA A 420 -19.45 -12.51 10.32
N ALA A 421 -19.66 -12.96 9.07
CA ALA A 421 -19.46 -12.16 7.87
C ALA A 421 -20.23 -10.83 7.85
N PRO A 422 -21.56 -10.77 8.11
CA PRO A 422 -22.30 -9.51 8.13
C PRO A 422 -21.92 -8.58 9.28
N HIS A 423 -21.40 -9.07 10.41
CA HIS A 423 -20.80 -8.17 11.42
C HIS A 423 -19.62 -7.41 10.82
N VAL A 424 -18.72 -8.09 10.12
CA VAL A 424 -17.57 -7.45 9.48
C VAL A 424 -18.01 -6.57 8.30
N ALA A 425 -19.00 -6.98 7.50
CA ALA A 425 -19.55 -6.14 6.44
C ALA A 425 -20.20 -4.84 6.99
N GLY A 426 -20.87 -4.92 8.14
CA GLY A 426 -21.34 -3.75 8.88
C GLY A 426 -20.20 -2.88 9.42
N ILE A 427 -19.15 -3.48 10.01
CA ILE A 427 -17.96 -2.73 10.47
C ILE A 427 -17.33 -2.00 9.28
N VAL A 428 -17.18 -2.65 8.12
CA VAL A 428 -16.71 -2.02 6.89
C VAL A 428 -17.61 -0.85 6.46
N ALA A 429 -18.93 -0.93 6.64
CA ALA A 429 -19.81 0.21 6.42
C ALA A 429 -19.58 1.35 7.43
N LEU A 430 -19.22 1.07 8.69
CA LEU A 430 -18.77 2.09 9.65
C LEU A 430 -17.44 2.74 9.21
N LEU A 431 -16.47 1.96 8.70
CA LEU A 431 -15.21 2.48 8.16
C LEU A 431 -15.43 3.42 6.97
N LEU A 432 -16.43 3.12 6.13
CA LEU A 432 -16.75 3.88 4.92
C LEU A 432 -17.69 5.08 5.17
N ASP A 433 -18.42 5.09 6.29
CA ASP A 433 -19.10 6.28 6.85
C ASP A 433 -18.04 7.25 7.40
N ALA A 434 -17.15 6.76 8.27
CA ALA A 434 -16.03 7.53 8.81
C ALA A 434 -15.05 8.03 7.73
N ASN A 435 -14.77 7.22 6.71
CA ASN A 435 -13.85 7.57 5.63
C ASN A 435 -14.26 6.93 4.27
N PRO A 436 -15.08 7.62 3.46
CA PRO A 436 -15.57 7.07 2.19
C PRO A 436 -14.48 6.85 1.13
N ASN A 437 -13.27 7.39 1.33
CA ASN A 437 -12.14 7.31 0.40
C ASN A 437 -11.32 6.02 0.53
N LEU A 438 -11.56 5.18 1.55
CA LEU A 438 -10.81 3.94 1.74
C LEU A 438 -10.99 2.98 0.54
N THR A 439 -9.87 2.50 0.01
CA THR A 439 -9.85 1.39 -0.96
C THR A 439 -10.10 0.05 -0.27
N PRO A 440 -10.57 -1.00 -0.98
CA PRO A 440 -10.77 -2.31 -0.37
C PRO A 440 -9.51 -2.92 0.26
N ALA A 441 -8.33 -2.60 -0.27
CA ALA A 441 -7.05 -3.01 0.31
C ALA A 441 -6.78 -2.31 1.66
N GLN A 442 -7.02 -1.00 1.76
CA GLN A 442 -6.92 -0.27 3.03
C GLN A 442 -7.96 -0.77 4.04
N VAL A 443 -9.21 -1.00 3.62
CA VAL A 443 -10.26 -1.57 4.48
C VAL A 443 -9.82 -2.92 5.06
N LYS A 444 -9.31 -3.84 4.22
CA LYS A 444 -8.82 -5.15 4.67
C LYS A 444 -7.64 -5.00 5.64
N ALA A 445 -6.67 -4.12 5.34
CA ALA A 445 -5.52 -3.86 6.19
C ALA A 445 -5.90 -3.26 7.55
N ILE A 446 -6.88 -2.35 7.62
CA ILE A 446 -7.42 -1.81 8.88
C ILE A 446 -8.08 -2.94 9.69
N VAL A 447 -8.97 -3.71 9.06
CA VAL A 447 -9.69 -4.81 9.72
C VAL A 447 -8.74 -5.89 10.25
N GLU A 448 -7.63 -6.18 9.56
CA GLU A 448 -6.57 -7.08 10.06
C GLU A 448 -5.72 -6.41 11.15
N GLY A 449 -5.23 -5.19 10.92
CA GLY A 449 -4.27 -4.50 11.79
C GLY A 449 -4.83 -4.03 13.14
N THR A 450 -6.15 -3.86 13.25
CA THR A 450 -6.82 -3.48 14.51
C THR A 450 -7.56 -4.64 15.18
N ALA A 451 -7.32 -5.90 14.79
CA ALA A 451 -7.98 -7.04 15.41
C ALA A 451 -7.39 -7.37 16.80
N ASP A 452 -8.27 -7.65 17.78
CA ASP A 452 -7.86 -8.06 19.12
C ASP A 452 -7.28 -9.49 19.08
N MET A 453 -6.05 -9.69 19.55
CA MET A 453 -5.43 -11.02 19.63
C MET A 453 -6.33 -12.01 20.41
N MET A 454 -6.48 -13.24 19.88
CA MET A 454 -7.22 -14.34 20.53
C MET A 454 -6.21 -15.32 21.17
N PRO A 455 -5.99 -15.29 22.49
CA PRO A 455 -4.96 -16.11 23.12
C PRO A 455 -5.23 -17.62 22.98
N GLY A 456 -4.20 -18.38 22.63
CA GLY A 456 -4.28 -19.85 22.49
C GLY A 456 -4.69 -20.35 21.10
N TYR A 457 -4.88 -19.45 20.12
CA TYR A 457 -5.10 -19.80 18.71
C TYR A 457 -3.98 -19.23 17.83
N GLU A 458 -3.78 -19.84 16.66
CA GLU A 458 -2.80 -19.37 15.66
C GLU A 458 -3.49 -18.70 14.46
N ALA A 459 -2.75 -17.89 13.68
CA ALA A 459 -3.32 -17.11 12.58
C ALA A 459 -4.03 -17.95 11.50
N TRP A 460 -3.62 -19.22 11.30
CA TRP A 460 -4.31 -20.13 10.39
C TRP A 460 -5.71 -20.57 10.86
N GLU A 461 -6.03 -20.37 12.15
CA GLU A 461 -7.34 -20.66 12.74
C GLU A 461 -8.24 -19.42 12.84
N VAL A 462 -7.68 -18.27 13.26
CA VAL A 462 -8.44 -17.06 13.64
C VAL A 462 -8.20 -15.84 12.73
N GLY A 463 -7.24 -15.91 11.82
CA GLY A 463 -6.79 -14.76 11.05
C GLY A 463 -5.93 -13.82 11.89
N ALA A 464 -6.06 -12.51 11.70
CA ALA A 464 -5.34 -11.53 12.53
C ALA A 464 -5.83 -11.50 14.00
N GLY A 465 -7.07 -11.93 14.26
CA GLY A 465 -7.67 -11.93 15.60
C GLY A 465 -9.18 -11.71 15.56
N PHE A 466 -9.74 -11.30 16.69
CA PHE A 466 -11.15 -10.96 16.86
C PHE A 466 -11.40 -9.50 16.46
N VAL A 467 -12.34 -9.26 15.56
CA VAL A 467 -12.57 -7.90 15.01
C VAL A 467 -12.97 -6.90 16.09
N ASN A 468 -12.30 -5.74 16.11
CA ASN A 468 -12.58 -4.63 17.02
C ASN A 468 -13.07 -3.42 16.22
N ALA A 469 -14.38 -3.14 16.32
CA ALA A 469 -15.00 -2.07 15.55
C ALA A 469 -14.53 -0.66 15.96
N TYR A 470 -14.12 -0.48 17.21
CA TYR A 470 -13.77 0.84 17.76
C TYR A 470 -12.39 1.30 17.27
N ASP A 471 -11.39 0.43 17.37
CA ASP A 471 -10.04 0.77 16.92
C ASP A 471 -9.95 0.82 15.39
N ALA A 472 -10.71 -0.04 14.68
CA ALA A 472 -10.85 0.03 13.23
C ALA A 472 -11.43 1.39 12.75
N VAL A 473 -12.51 1.87 13.38
CA VAL A 473 -13.12 3.17 13.03
C VAL A 473 -12.23 4.34 13.45
N THR A 474 -11.46 4.20 14.53
CA THR A 474 -10.44 5.19 14.94
C THR A 474 -9.37 5.35 13.87
N GLU A 475 -8.85 4.24 13.33
CA GLU A 475 -7.87 4.25 12.23
C GLU A 475 -8.47 4.79 10.91
N ALA A 476 -9.72 4.45 10.59
CA ALA A 476 -10.42 5.03 9.44
C ALA A 476 -10.47 6.57 9.52
N PHE A 477 -10.72 7.13 10.71
CA PHE A 477 -10.67 8.59 10.94
C PHE A 477 -9.26 9.17 10.83
N ALA A 478 -8.22 8.48 11.32
CA ALA A 478 -6.83 8.92 11.18
C ALA A 478 -6.41 9.07 9.70
N LEU A 479 -7.04 8.30 8.82
CA LEU A 479 -6.83 8.34 7.37
C LEU A 479 -7.73 9.35 6.62
N VAL A 480 -8.62 10.09 7.30
CA VAL A 480 -9.48 11.10 6.63
C VAL A 480 -8.63 12.29 6.17
N GLY A 481 -8.81 12.71 4.92
CA GLY A 481 -7.95 13.70 4.28
C GLY A 481 -6.73 13.11 3.55
N THR A 482 -6.39 11.83 3.81
CA THR A 482 -5.51 11.08 2.92
C THR A 482 -6.31 10.69 1.66
N ALA A 483 -5.89 11.19 0.49
CA ALA A 483 -6.51 10.81 -0.78
C ALA A 483 -6.17 9.35 -1.14
N PRO A 484 -7.08 8.58 -1.79
CA PRO A 484 -6.96 7.14 -1.96
C PRO A 484 -5.62 6.70 -2.57
N THR A 485 -4.86 5.87 -1.85
CA THR A 485 -3.64 5.25 -2.38
C THR A 485 -4.01 4.02 -3.20
N SER A 486 -3.94 4.14 -4.52
CA SER A 486 -4.22 3.02 -5.43
C SER A 486 -3.21 1.90 -5.26
N SER A 487 -3.66 0.68 -4.98
CA SER A 487 -2.81 -0.52 -5.03
C SER A 487 -2.17 -0.68 -6.42
N PRO A 488 -0.87 -1.04 -6.51
CA PRO A 488 -0.17 -1.10 -7.79
C PRO A 488 -0.68 -2.22 -8.69
N LYS A 489 -0.79 -1.95 -9.99
CA LYS A 489 -1.24 -2.93 -11.00
C LYS A 489 -0.14 -3.96 -11.27
N ILE A 490 -0.37 -5.23 -10.93
CA ILE A 490 0.54 -6.33 -11.28
C ILE A 490 0.57 -6.50 -12.81
N LYS A 491 1.75 -6.31 -13.42
CA LYS A 491 2.01 -6.70 -14.81
C LYS A 491 2.49 -8.15 -14.87
N LYS A 492 2.31 -8.76 -16.05
CA LYS A 492 2.42 -10.21 -16.28
C LYS A 492 3.60 -10.50 -17.21
N CYS A 493 4.49 -11.39 -16.80
CA CYS A 493 5.85 -11.50 -17.34
C CYS A 493 6.42 -12.92 -17.11
N ASN A 494 7.51 -13.29 -17.80
CA ASN A 494 7.93 -14.70 -17.94
C ASN A 494 9.43 -14.86 -18.28
N HIS A 495 9.90 -16.11 -18.44
CA HIS A 495 11.29 -16.45 -18.77
C HIS A 495 11.83 -15.92 -20.13
N LYS A 496 11.03 -15.23 -20.95
CA LYS A 496 11.50 -14.53 -22.18
C LYS A 496 11.39 -13.00 -22.09
N ASN A 497 10.59 -12.48 -21.16
CA ASN A 497 10.48 -11.07 -20.79
C ASN A 497 10.37 -11.04 -19.24
N PRO A 498 11.49 -10.93 -18.50
CA PRO A 498 11.50 -11.10 -17.05
C PRO A 498 10.59 -10.09 -16.33
N CYS A 499 10.13 -10.47 -15.14
CA CYS A 499 9.30 -9.59 -14.32
C CYS A 499 10.14 -8.52 -13.63
N THR A 500 10.16 -7.32 -14.20
CA THR A 500 10.09 -6.11 -13.39
C THR A 500 8.62 -5.70 -13.22
N PRO A 501 8.06 -5.78 -11.99
CA PRO A 501 7.00 -4.88 -11.54
C PRO A 501 7.06 -3.48 -12.18
N PRO A 502 5.90 -2.85 -12.50
CA PRO A 502 5.93 -1.45 -12.89
C PRO A 502 6.57 -0.65 -11.73
N PRO A 503 7.63 0.13 -11.99
CA PRO A 503 8.44 0.71 -10.91
C PRO A 503 7.57 1.52 -9.95
N ALA A 504 7.74 1.28 -8.65
CA ALA A 504 7.00 2.03 -7.65
C ALA A 504 7.44 3.51 -7.61
N PRO A 505 6.60 4.42 -7.08
CA PRO A 505 7.09 5.60 -6.42
C PRO A 505 8.08 5.18 -5.32
N ARG A 506 9.33 5.61 -5.43
CA ARG A 506 10.39 5.42 -4.43
C ARG A 506 11.07 6.75 -4.17
N VAL A 507 11.83 6.86 -3.10
CA VAL A 507 12.83 7.93 -2.92
C VAL A 507 14.10 7.32 -2.34
N THR A 508 15.25 7.70 -2.89
CA THR A 508 16.56 7.37 -2.32
C THR A 508 17.20 8.60 -1.68
N VAL A 509 17.56 8.48 -0.41
CA VAL A 509 18.42 9.42 0.31
C VAL A 509 19.82 8.82 0.38
N SER A 510 20.82 9.55 -0.12
CA SER A 510 22.23 9.21 0.08
C SER A 510 22.71 9.82 1.40
N VAL A 511 23.37 9.01 2.21
CA VAL A 511 24.03 9.42 3.45
C VAL A 511 25.52 9.13 3.28
N ILE A 512 26.34 10.19 3.29
CA ILE A 512 27.80 10.09 3.17
C ILE A 512 28.36 10.24 4.58
N ASP A 513 29.01 9.21 5.11
CA ASP A 513 29.37 9.16 6.54
C ASP A 513 30.47 8.11 6.84
N SER A 514 30.75 7.86 8.12
CA SER A 514 31.84 7.01 8.59
C SER A 514 31.64 5.51 8.30
N ALA A 515 30.58 4.90 8.81
CA ALA A 515 30.23 3.47 8.67
C ALA A 515 28.80 3.22 9.18
N ILE A 516 28.15 2.10 8.79
CA ILE A 516 26.77 1.75 9.15
C ILE A 516 26.66 0.31 9.70
N ASN A 517 25.78 0.08 10.67
CA ASN A 517 25.58 -1.22 11.31
C ASN A 517 24.24 -1.88 10.88
N PRO A 518 24.22 -2.65 9.77
CA PRO A 518 23.02 -3.31 9.25
C PRO A 518 22.56 -4.54 10.06
N TYR A 519 23.30 -4.97 11.09
CA TYR A 519 22.82 -5.98 12.04
C TYR A 519 21.69 -5.45 12.90
N HIS A 520 21.69 -4.15 13.21
CA HIS A 520 20.79 -3.52 14.18
C HIS A 520 19.32 -3.73 13.83
N ASP A 521 18.52 -4.12 14.82
CA ASP A 521 17.06 -4.31 14.75
C ASP A 521 16.33 -3.10 14.15
N PHE A 522 16.78 -1.87 14.43
CA PHE A 522 16.25 -0.61 13.90
C PHE A 522 16.13 -0.56 12.36
N PHE A 523 16.94 -1.33 11.65
CA PHE A 523 16.94 -1.41 10.18
C PHE A 523 16.24 -2.66 9.62
N ASN A 524 15.62 -3.49 10.46
CA ASN A 524 15.18 -4.85 10.18
C ASN A 524 13.82 -5.17 10.82
N VAL A 525 13.18 -6.26 10.40
CA VAL A 525 11.92 -6.72 11.03
C VAL A 525 12.11 -7.01 12.52
N GLY A 526 11.20 -6.51 13.35
CA GLY A 526 11.18 -6.72 14.80
C GLY A 526 11.74 -5.56 15.63
N GLY A 527 12.54 -4.67 15.03
CA GLY A 527 12.89 -3.38 15.63
C GLY A 527 11.86 -2.28 15.32
N GLU A 528 11.95 -1.15 16.03
CA GLU A 528 11.27 0.09 15.61
C GLU A 528 12.03 0.69 14.40
N PRO A 529 11.39 1.14 13.30
CA PRO A 529 9.94 1.25 13.06
C PRO A 529 9.29 -0.02 12.46
N TYR A 530 10.06 -1.05 12.12
CA TYR A 530 9.63 -2.22 11.34
C TYR A 530 9.11 -3.40 12.18
N ALA A 531 8.27 -3.12 13.18
CA ALA A 531 7.97 -4.06 14.27
C ALA A 531 7.37 -5.41 13.84
N THR A 532 6.63 -5.47 12.73
CA THR A 532 5.91 -6.69 12.27
C THR A 532 6.15 -7.07 10.81
N GLN A 533 6.77 -6.20 10.01
CA GLN A 533 7.06 -6.46 8.59
C GLN A 533 8.44 -5.88 8.24
N ALA A 534 9.24 -6.63 7.48
CA ALA A 534 10.53 -6.17 7.01
C ALA A 534 10.41 -4.95 6.05
N PRO A 535 11.41 -4.03 6.07
CA PRO A 535 11.60 -3.01 5.04
C PRO A 535 11.48 -3.60 3.63
N SER A 536 10.78 -2.90 2.73
CA SER A 536 10.41 -3.42 1.40
C SER A 536 10.60 -2.43 0.25
N SER A 537 11.28 -1.29 0.47
CA SER A 537 11.49 -0.27 -0.54
C SER A 537 12.60 -0.64 -1.52
N VAL A 538 13.57 -1.48 -1.12
CA VAL A 538 14.57 -2.05 -2.04
C VAL A 538 13.97 -3.28 -2.73
N THR A 539 13.37 -3.05 -3.90
CA THR A 539 12.80 -4.10 -4.75
C THR A 539 13.81 -4.59 -5.81
N PRO A 540 13.53 -5.68 -6.56
CA PRO A 540 14.38 -6.10 -7.67
C PRO A 540 14.59 -5.03 -8.75
N GLU A 541 13.62 -4.12 -8.94
CA GLU A 541 13.75 -2.95 -9.82
C GLU A 541 14.81 -1.98 -9.29
N VAL A 542 14.88 -1.79 -7.97
CA VAL A 542 15.88 -0.95 -7.31
C VAL A 542 17.25 -1.58 -7.45
N LEU A 543 17.42 -2.85 -7.09
CA LEU A 543 18.69 -3.58 -7.25
C LEU A 543 19.20 -3.50 -8.69
N THR A 544 18.32 -3.78 -9.67
CA THR A 544 18.63 -3.65 -11.11
C THR A 544 19.04 -2.22 -11.49
N ALA A 545 18.37 -1.19 -10.95
CA ALA A 545 18.67 0.21 -11.24
C ALA A 545 19.98 0.70 -10.60
N PHE A 546 20.41 0.08 -9.50
CA PHE A 546 21.71 0.28 -8.86
C PHE A 546 22.82 -0.64 -9.44
N GLY A 547 22.48 -1.61 -10.30
CA GLY A 547 23.44 -2.56 -10.86
C GLY A 547 23.85 -3.71 -9.93
N ILE A 548 23.09 -3.93 -8.85
CA ILE A 548 23.36 -4.95 -7.83
C ILE A 548 22.80 -6.29 -8.30
N ASP A 549 23.64 -7.34 -8.31
CA ASP A 549 23.25 -8.72 -8.61
C ASP A 549 23.25 -9.60 -7.35
N GLU A 550 22.78 -10.85 -7.46
CA GLU A 550 22.65 -11.77 -6.31
C GLU A 550 24.00 -12.10 -5.61
N SER A 551 25.15 -11.82 -6.22
CA SER A 551 26.46 -11.97 -5.55
C SER A 551 26.80 -10.80 -4.61
N HIS A 552 26.06 -9.70 -4.74
CA HIS A 552 26.15 -8.49 -3.91
C HIS A 552 24.97 -8.34 -2.93
N ILE A 553 24.09 -9.36 -2.83
CA ILE A 553 23.01 -9.42 -1.84
C ILE A 553 23.53 -10.17 -0.61
N LEU A 554 23.48 -9.51 0.54
CA LEU A 554 24.13 -9.95 1.78
C LEU A 554 23.07 -10.38 2.81
N ASP A 555 23.01 -11.68 3.07
CA ASP A 555 22.12 -12.31 4.06
C ASP A 555 22.83 -12.43 5.42
N LEU A 556 22.71 -11.39 6.27
CA LEU A 556 23.34 -11.35 7.59
C LEU A 556 22.65 -12.29 8.59
N THR A 557 23.46 -13.02 9.37
CA THR A 557 22.99 -13.76 10.55
C THR A 557 22.60 -12.76 11.64
N ARG A 558 21.52 -13.04 12.40
CA ARG A 558 21.09 -12.19 13.54
C ARG A 558 20.51 -13.10 14.63
N THR A 559 21.25 -13.32 15.72
CA THR A 559 20.83 -14.19 16.84
C THR A 559 20.69 -13.44 18.17
N GLY A 560 20.86 -12.11 18.16
CA GLY A 560 20.98 -11.29 19.36
C GLY A 560 22.41 -11.23 19.89
N ASN A 561 23.41 -11.63 19.10
CA ASN A 561 24.80 -11.79 19.55
C ASN A 561 25.79 -11.44 18.42
N PHE A 562 25.89 -10.16 18.11
CA PHE A 562 26.80 -9.57 17.12
C PHE A 562 28.18 -10.25 17.04
N ALA A 563 28.83 -10.56 18.17
CA ALA A 563 30.15 -11.17 18.17
C ALA A 563 30.18 -12.62 17.62
N ALA A 564 29.07 -13.36 17.75
CA ALA A 564 28.89 -14.67 17.11
C ALA A 564 28.37 -14.53 15.67
N ASP A 565 27.45 -13.60 15.44
CA ASP A 565 26.80 -13.38 14.15
C ASP A 565 27.78 -12.82 13.10
N TYR A 566 28.56 -11.79 13.44
CA TYR A 566 29.69 -11.31 12.64
C TYR A 566 30.74 -12.41 12.41
N ALA A 567 31.03 -13.25 13.41
CA ALA A 567 32.00 -14.35 13.26
C ALA A 567 31.51 -15.48 12.33
N ALA A 568 30.20 -15.70 12.23
CA ALA A 568 29.59 -16.61 11.26
C ALA A 568 29.65 -16.02 9.84
N ASP A 569 29.28 -14.74 9.71
CA ASP A 569 29.17 -14.06 8.41
C ASP A 569 30.54 -13.70 7.80
N LYS A 570 31.58 -13.50 8.62
CA LYS A 570 32.87 -12.90 8.21
C LYS A 570 33.43 -13.44 6.89
N ALA A 571 33.62 -14.76 6.78
CA ALA A 571 34.22 -15.40 5.60
C ALA A 571 33.25 -15.58 4.41
N ALA A 572 31.95 -15.35 4.63
CA ALA A 572 30.90 -15.42 3.62
C ALA A 572 30.58 -14.05 3.02
N ILE A 573 30.66 -12.99 3.82
CA ILE A 573 30.17 -11.64 3.54
C ILE A 573 31.31 -10.62 3.70
N TRP A 574 31.74 -10.31 4.93
CA TRP A 574 32.60 -9.15 5.20
C TRP A 574 33.99 -9.25 4.55
N ASP A 575 34.58 -10.45 4.47
CA ASP A 575 35.86 -10.72 3.80
C ASP A 575 35.78 -10.71 2.26
N ARG A 576 34.66 -10.23 1.70
CA ARG A 576 34.41 -10.16 0.24
C ARG A 576 33.93 -8.80 -0.25
N ILE A 577 33.66 -7.85 0.64
CA ILE A 577 33.24 -6.50 0.28
C ILE A 577 34.45 -5.76 -0.32
N ASN A 578 34.35 -5.36 -1.58
CA ASN A 578 35.41 -4.60 -2.27
C ASN A 578 35.03 -3.11 -2.34
N PRO A 579 36.00 -2.18 -2.16
CA PRO A 579 35.75 -0.75 -2.33
C PRO A 579 35.24 -0.41 -3.74
N GLY A 580 34.24 0.47 -3.81
CA GLY A 580 33.58 0.92 -5.03
C GLY A 580 32.45 0.02 -5.55
N GLU A 581 32.20 -1.14 -4.93
CA GLU A 581 31.08 -2.02 -5.27
C GLU A 581 29.85 -1.76 -4.37
N LEU A 582 28.65 -1.94 -4.92
CA LEU A 582 27.38 -1.72 -4.24
C LEU A 582 26.79 -3.02 -3.71
N TYR A 583 26.43 -3.03 -2.43
CA TYR A 583 25.87 -4.18 -1.72
C TYR A 583 24.49 -3.85 -1.13
N TRP A 584 23.61 -4.85 -1.03
CA TRP A 584 22.32 -4.71 -0.33
C TRP A 584 22.21 -5.74 0.81
N PHE A 585 21.90 -5.28 2.02
CA PHE A 585 21.66 -6.17 3.15
C PHE A 585 20.21 -6.67 3.13
N ARG A 586 19.99 -7.96 2.90
CA ARG A 586 18.64 -8.51 2.70
C ARG A 586 17.78 -8.28 3.94
N GLY A 587 16.54 -7.83 3.72
CA GLY A 587 15.62 -7.45 4.79
C GLY A 587 15.79 -6.03 5.32
N THR A 588 16.73 -5.23 4.79
CA THR A 588 16.88 -3.81 5.09
C THR A 588 16.46 -2.92 3.92
N ASN A 589 16.26 -1.62 4.19
CA ASN A 589 16.22 -0.57 3.16
C ASN A 589 17.61 0.04 2.84
N ILE A 590 18.71 -0.61 3.25
CA ILE A 590 20.09 -0.13 3.13
C ILE A 590 20.79 -0.77 1.93
N ILE A 591 21.06 0.04 0.91
CA ILE A 591 22.12 -0.22 -0.06
C ILE A 591 23.38 0.53 0.44
N ALA A 592 24.55 -0.09 0.34
CA ALA A 592 25.80 0.52 0.78
C ALA A 592 26.95 0.30 -0.21
N VAL A 593 27.87 1.26 -0.24
CA VAL A 593 29.18 1.19 -0.90
C VAL A 593 30.23 1.76 0.05
N SER A 594 31.46 1.27 -0.03
CA SER A 594 32.61 1.84 0.65
C SER A 594 33.62 2.39 -0.35
N TYR A 595 34.18 3.56 -0.04
CA TYR A 595 35.41 4.07 -0.67
C TYR A 595 36.59 4.12 0.31
N ASP A 596 36.40 3.69 1.57
CA ASP A 596 37.47 3.61 2.58
C ASP A 596 38.04 2.19 2.70
N GLY A 597 39.36 2.07 2.82
CA GLY A 597 40.08 0.80 2.87
C GLY A 597 40.13 0.16 4.26
N GLY A 598 39.08 0.35 5.07
CA GLY A 598 39.04 0.02 6.49
C GLY A 598 39.16 -1.48 6.82
N THR A 599 39.42 -1.81 8.08
CA THR A 599 39.51 -3.21 8.55
C THR A 599 38.16 -3.94 8.59
N ARG A 600 37.05 -3.20 8.55
CA ARG A 600 35.70 -3.68 8.25
C ARG A 600 35.01 -2.70 7.30
N PRO A 601 35.10 -2.87 5.98
CA PRO A 601 34.39 -2.01 5.04
C PRO A 601 32.87 -2.04 5.29
N ILE A 602 32.24 -0.87 5.24
CA ILE A 602 30.84 -0.56 5.52
C ILE A 602 30.45 -0.66 7.02
N LEU A 603 31.12 -1.47 7.85
CA LEU A 603 30.69 -1.84 9.20
C LEU A 603 31.59 -1.25 10.31
N PRO A 604 31.09 -0.42 11.25
CA PRO A 604 31.93 0.32 12.19
C PRO A 604 32.85 -0.57 13.03
N ASP A 605 34.10 -0.14 13.23
CA ASP A 605 35.11 -0.85 14.01
C ASP A 605 35.90 0.08 14.95
N ASP A 606 36.88 -0.47 15.69
CA ASP A 606 37.70 0.27 16.66
C ASP A 606 38.50 1.44 16.04
N SER A 607 38.50 1.60 14.71
CA SER A 607 39.09 2.71 13.95
C SER A 607 38.08 3.60 13.21
N ALA A 608 36.79 3.26 13.16
CA ALA A 608 35.74 3.99 12.46
C ALA A 608 34.60 4.44 13.40
N ASP A 609 34.02 5.62 13.18
CA ASP A 609 32.95 6.11 14.05
C ASP A 609 31.61 5.39 13.77
N THR A 610 30.87 5.15 14.84
CA THR A 610 29.44 4.82 14.87
C THR A 610 28.50 5.91 14.33
N HIS A 611 29.02 7.10 14.02
CA HIS A 611 28.28 8.26 13.54
C HIS A 611 27.28 7.95 12.41
N GLY A 612 27.74 7.27 11.35
CA GLY A 612 26.91 6.86 10.21
C GLY A 612 25.72 5.95 10.55
N VAL A 613 25.79 5.20 11.65
CA VAL A 613 24.66 4.41 12.17
C VAL A 613 23.52 5.33 12.60
N GLY A 614 23.85 6.39 13.34
CA GLY A 614 22.90 7.41 13.78
C GLY A 614 22.35 8.24 12.62
N THR A 615 23.21 8.69 11.70
CA THR A 615 22.78 9.55 10.59
C THR A 615 21.88 8.82 9.59
N ALA A 616 22.16 7.54 9.28
CA ALA A 616 21.24 6.71 8.51
C ALA A 616 19.90 6.45 9.25
N ALA A 617 19.95 6.21 10.56
CA ALA A 617 18.75 5.99 11.36
C ALA A 617 17.87 7.24 11.49
N ALA A 618 18.45 8.45 11.50
CA ALA A 618 17.70 9.70 11.50
C ALA A 618 16.85 9.88 10.21
N VAL A 619 17.36 9.42 9.05
CA VAL A 619 16.56 9.37 7.81
C VAL A 619 15.39 8.39 7.96
N VAL A 620 15.67 7.17 8.41
CA VAL A 620 14.68 6.09 8.59
C VAL A 620 13.59 6.46 9.61
N ARG A 621 13.96 7.11 10.72
CA ARG A 621 13.02 7.60 11.75
C ARG A 621 12.02 8.61 11.19
N ALA A 622 12.46 9.49 10.28
CA ALA A 622 11.57 10.42 9.59
C ALA A 622 10.75 9.77 8.45
N ASN A 623 11.35 8.82 7.73
CA ASN A 623 10.70 8.09 6.63
C ASN A 623 11.15 6.62 6.53
N PRO A 624 10.40 5.66 7.08
CA PRO A 624 10.69 4.22 6.96
C PRO A 624 10.64 3.71 5.51
N ASP A 625 9.90 4.38 4.62
CA ASP A 625 9.83 4.03 3.19
C ASP A 625 11.08 4.47 2.40
N ALA A 626 12.00 5.25 2.98
CA ALA A 626 13.20 5.73 2.27
C ALA A 626 14.19 4.59 2.00
N ILE A 627 14.72 4.54 0.77
CA ILE A 627 15.91 3.75 0.47
C ILE A 627 17.12 4.55 0.92
N ILE A 628 17.95 3.97 1.78
CA ILE A 628 19.23 4.54 2.18
C ILE A 628 20.28 4.07 1.17
N LEU A 629 20.97 5.00 0.53
CA LEU A 629 22.26 4.76 -0.09
C LEU A 629 23.34 5.23 0.88
N PHE A 630 23.89 4.31 1.65
CA PHE A 630 25.01 4.62 2.54
C PHE A 630 26.31 4.62 1.72
N VAL A 631 27.11 5.68 1.88
CA VAL A 631 28.39 5.84 1.22
C VAL A 631 29.44 6.04 2.31
N GLU A 632 30.21 5.00 2.58
CA GLU A 632 31.30 5.05 3.56
C GLU A 632 32.51 5.82 2.99
N GLY A 633 33.01 6.76 3.80
CA GLY A 633 34.15 7.61 3.52
C GLY A 633 33.73 9.02 3.11
N ILE A 634 34.32 10.03 3.75
CA ILE A 634 34.13 11.45 3.40
C ILE A 634 35.27 11.84 2.44
N THR A 635 35.11 11.49 1.16
CA THR A 635 36.09 11.75 0.09
C THR A 635 35.44 12.35 -1.16
N ASP A 636 36.27 12.91 -2.04
CA ASP A 636 35.82 13.42 -3.33
C ASP A 636 35.18 12.31 -4.19
N GLU A 637 35.66 11.06 -4.11
CA GLU A 637 35.05 9.90 -4.78
C GLU A 637 33.64 9.61 -4.23
N SER A 638 33.47 9.60 -2.91
CA SER A 638 32.17 9.36 -2.26
C SER A 638 31.12 10.41 -2.63
N GLU A 639 31.51 11.68 -2.67
CA GLU A 639 30.63 12.77 -3.12
C GLU A 639 30.38 12.72 -4.62
N THR A 640 31.42 12.48 -5.42
CA THR A 640 31.28 12.31 -6.88
C THR A 640 30.30 11.18 -7.18
N PHE A 641 30.36 10.09 -6.42
CA PHE A 641 29.40 9.01 -6.50
C PHE A 641 28.00 9.47 -6.08
N ALA A 642 27.79 9.93 -4.85
CA ALA A 642 26.47 10.29 -4.33
C ALA A 642 25.73 11.37 -5.16
N PHE A 643 26.43 12.43 -5.57
CA PHE A 643 25.85 13.55 -6.31
C PHE A 643 25.69 13.30 -7.82
N ASN A 644 26.37 12.31 -8.41
CA ASN A 644 26.17 11.93 -9.81
C ASN A 644 25.40 10.62 -10.00
N HIS A 645 25.26 9.78 -8.97
CA HIS A 645 24.55 8.50 -9.10
C HIS A 645 23.07 8.73 -9.49
N PRO A 646 22.60 8.17 -10.63
CA PRO A 646 21.31 8.54 -11.20
C PRO A 646 20.11 8.10 -10.36
N GLN A 647 20.30 7.14 -9.44
CA GLN A 647 19.20 6.63 -8.61
C GLN A 647 18.97 7.39 -7.31
N VAL A 648 19.88 8.32 -6.93
CA VAL A 648 19.77 9.17 -5.73
C VAL A 648 18.87 10.38 -6.01
N ASP A 649 17.98 10.70 -5.09
CA ASP A 649 17.10 11.87 -5.19
C ASP A 649 17.53 13.01 -4.25
N ILE A 650 18.01 12.66 -3.06
CA ILE A 650 18.42 13.59 -2.00
C ILE A 650 19.81 13.14 -1.50
N VAL A 651 20.73 14.06 -1.25
CA VAL A 651 22.01 13.81 -0.55
C VAL A 651 21.98 14.54 0.79
N SER A 652 22.43 13.87 1.85
CA SER A 652 22.61 14.42 3.19
C SER A 652 24.09 14.36 3.56
N THR A 653 24.72 15.51 3.78
CA THR A 653 26.09 15.62 4.28
C THR A 653 26.05 16.04 5.75
N SER A 654 26.35 15.10 6.65
CA SER A 654 26.32 15.26 8.10
C SER A 654 27.53 16.00 8.68
N TYR A 655 28.44 16.44 7.80
CA TYR A 655 29.74 17.04 8.08
C TYR A 655 29.87 18.45 7.49
N GLY A 656 30.85 19.20 8.00
CA GLY A 656 31.22 20.55 7.56
C GLY A 656 32.49 21.03 8.27
N PRO A 657 33.12 22.12 7.82
CA PRO A 657 34.31 22.67 8.46
C PRO A 657 33.94 23.32 9.80
N ILE A 658 34.55 22.88 10.91
CA ILE A 658 34.22 23.37 12.26
C ILE A 658 34.32 24.90 12.35
N GLY A 659 33.28 25.53 12.90
CA GLY A 659 33.10 26.99 12.92
C GLY A 659 32.70 27.61 11.58
N SER A 660 32.30 26.79 10.60
CA SER A 660 31.94 27.18 9.22
C SER A 660 33.03 28.00 8.53
N ILE A 661 34.28 27.51 8.57
CA ILE A 661 35.41 28.16 7.87
C ILE A 661 35.19 28.06 6.35
N PRO A 662 35.28 29.16 5.59
CA PRO A 662 35.01 29.16 4.16
C PRO A 662 36.11 28.44 3.37
N LEU A 663 35.83 27.22 2.97
CA LEU A 663 36.71 26.36 2.17
C LEU A 663 35.95 25.89 0.93
N PRO A 664 36.47 26.07 -0.30
CA PRO A 664 35.79 25.70 -1.53
C PRO A 664 35.92 24.19 -1.85
N TYR A 665 35.83 23.33 -0.84
CA TYR A 665 35.76 21.88 -1.01
C TYR A 665 34.29 21.45 -1.12
N HIS A 666 34.01 20.29 -1.72
CA HIS A 666 32.68 19.65 -1.76
C HIS A 666 31.58 20.39 -2.60
N ILE A 667 31.92 21.56 -3.15
CA ILE A 667 30.99 22.45 -3.84
C ILE A 667 30.70 22.10 -5.30
N GLU A 668 31.66 21.57 -6.10
CA GLU A 668 31.37 21.20 -7.50
C GLU A 668 30.35 20.05 -7.53
N ASN A 669 30.60 18.98 -6.77
CA ASN A 669 29.71 17.83 -6.70
C ASN A 669 28.31 18.21 -6.23
N SER A 670 28.17 19.01 -5.17
CA SER A 670 26.86 19.46 -4.71
C SER A 670 26.14 20.38 -5.72
N TYR A 671 26.85 21.29 -6.39
CA TYR A 671 26.27 22.13 -7.46
C TYR A 671 25.82 21.28 -8.65
N VAL A 672 26.66 20.37 -9.15
CA VAL A 672 26.32 19.46 -10.24
C VAL A 672 25.12 18.58 -9.85
N GLY A 673 25.12 18.04 -8.63
CA GLY A 673 24.01 17.27 -8.07
C GLY A 673 22.68 18.03 -8.01
N VAL A 674 22.66 19.24 -7.48
CA VAL A 674 21.43 20.01 -7.29
C VAL A 674 21.01 20.78 -8.54
N VAL A 675 21.92 21.56 -9.13
CA VAL A 675 21.62 22.50 -10.21
C VAL A 675 21.55 21.81 -11.58
N ARG A 676 22.45 20.86 -11.87
CA ARG A 676 22.46 20.14 -13.17
C ARG A 676 21.66 18.84 -13.13
N ASN A 677 21.79 18.04 -12.06
CA ASN A 677 21.16 16.73 -11.93
C ASN A 677 19.79 16.77 -11.21
N GLY A 678 19.39 17.91 -10.64
CA GLY A 678 18.06 18.13 -10.05
C GLY A 678 17.79 17.40 -8.73
N LYS A 679 18.84 17.04 -7.98
CA LYS A 679 18.73 16.49 -6.62
C LYS A 679 18.37 17.57 -5.60
N LEU A 680 18.06 17.16 -4.37
CA LEU A 680 18.18 18.03 -3.20
C LEU A 680 19.46 17.72 -2.42
N HIS A 681 20.04 18.72 -1.78
CA HIS A 681 21.17 18.59 -0.86
C HIS A 681 20.77 19.21 0.47
N PHE A 682 20.90 18.45 1.54
CA PHE A 682 20.81 18.94 2.92
C PHE A 682 22.22 18.94 3.52
N GLY A 683 22.68 20.12 3.92
CA GLY A 683 23.99 20.33 4.55
C GLY A 683 23.85 20.67 6.03
N ALA A 684 24.64 20.00 6.86
CA ALA A 684 24.73 20.31 8.28
C ALA A 684 25.46 21.64 8.49
N ALA A 685 24.80 22.64 9.09
CA ALA A 685 25.53 23.78 9.63
C ALA A 685 26.45 23.29 10.78
N ASP A 686 27.54 23.99 11.05
CA ASP A 686 28.39 23.67 12.21
C ASP A 686 27.61 23.65 13.53
N ASN A 687 28.10 22.86 14.50
CA ASN A 687 27.44 22.66 15.80
C ASN A 687 27.57 23.85 16.77
N SER A 688 28.25 24.93 16.40
CA SER A 688 28.24 26.21 17.14
C SER A 688 27.28 27.24 16.50
N PRO A 689 27.05 28.41 17.12
CA PRO A 689 26.30 29.52 16.51
C PRO A 689 27.00 30.22 15.32
N SER A 690 27.79 29.50 14.51
CA SER A 690 28.50 30.03 13.34
C SER A 690 27.54 30.57 12.27
N THR A 691 28.05 31.36 11.32
CA THR A 691 27.25 31.86 10.19
C THR A 691 27.20 30.84 9.05
N THR A 692 26.05 30.19 8.85
CA THR A 692 25.85 29.15 7.83
C THR A 692 26.16 29.62 6.42
N VAL A 693 25.98 30.92 6.11
CA VAL A 693 26.23 31.52 4.77
C VAL A 693 27.59 31.17 4.15
N GLN A 694 28.64 31.02 4.98
CA GLN A 694 30.01 30.75 4.55
C GLN A 694 30.44 29.28 4.76
N ASP A 695 29.54 28.42 5.23
CA ASP A 695 29.76 26.99 5.40
C ASP A 695 29.78 26.27 4.04
N SER A 696 30.72 25.35 3.80
CA SER A 696 30.88 24.72 2.48
C SER A 696 29.79 23.70 2.13
N THR A 697 29.11 23.09 3.11
CA THR A 697 28.04 22.11 2.85
C THR A 697 26.65 22.72 3.04
N ALA A 698 26.49 23.60 4.03
CA ALA A 698 25.20 24.21 4.39
C ALA A 698 24.98 25.63 3.82
N GLY A 699 26.04 26.33 3.43
CA GLY A 699 26.01 27.72 2.97
C GLY A 699 25.69 27.98 1.49
N PRO A 700 26.04 27.11 0.52
CA PRO A 700 25.78 27.40 -0.89
C PRO A 700 24.30 27.64 -1.17
N TRP A 701 23.98 28.54 -2.10
CA TRP A 701 22.60 28.92 -2.38
C TRP A 701 21.76 27.74 -2.91
N TRP A 702 22.39 26.77 -3.58
CA TRP A 702 21.72 25.53 -4.01
C TRP A 702 21.48 24.53 -2.87
N SER A 703 22.30 24.54 -1.82
CA SER A 703 22.13 23.68 -0.65
C SER A 703 20.99 24.16 0.25
N ILE A 704 20.45 23.23 1.04
CA ILE A 704 19.54 23.50 2.14
C ILE A 704 20.34 23.33 3.45
N GLY A 705 20.77 24.45 4.04
CA GLY A 705 21.50 24.45 5.30
C GLY A 705 20.58 24.24 6.50
N VAL A 706 20.92 23.28 7.36
CA VAL A 706 20.11 22.89 8.52
C VAL A 706 20.81 23.27 9.84
N ALA A 707 20.15 24.14 10.60
CA ALA A 707 20.50 24.53 11.97
C ALA A 707 19.95 23.55 13.03
N GLY A 708 20.53 23.59 14.23
CA GLY A 708 20.10 22.76 15.36
C GLY A 708 18.95 23.38 16.14
N PHE A 709 17.88 22.61 16.34
CA PHE A 709 16.70 22.98 17.14
C PHE A 709 16.36 21.91 18.18
N GLN A 710 15.93 22.27 19.39
CA GLN A 710 15.42 21.27 20.35
C GLN A 710 13.95 20.92 20.07
N GLU A 711 13.65 19.67 19.71
CA GLU A 711 12.28 19.13 19.57
C GLU A 711 11.98 18.04 20.63
N GLU A 712 10.73 17.58 20.67
CA GLU A 712 10.24 16.47 21.51
C GLU A 712 10.60 16.59 23.01
N THR A 713 11.38 15.66 23.57
CA THR A 713 11.73 15.62 24.99
C THR A 713 12.86 16.57 25.38
N SER A 714 13.46 17.28 24.42
CA SER A 714 14.42 18.35 24.70
C SER A 714 13.66 19.64 24.97
N GLU A 715 13.46 19.94 26.25
CA GLU A 715 12.69 21.09 26.76
C GLU A 715 13.36 22.45 26.45
N GLY A 716 13.29 22.86 25.18
CA GLY A 716 13.93 24.07 24.69
C GLY A 716 13.14 24.85 23.63
N LYS A 717 12.63 24.24 22.55
CA LYS A 717 12.17 24.99 21.34
C LYS A 717 13.17 26.09 20.95
N GLN A 718 14.45 25.73 21.06
CA GLN A 718 15.61 26.61 21.14
C GLN A 718 16.52 26.35 19.95
N VAL A 719 17.07 27.41 19.35
CA VAL A 719 18.17 27.29 18.40
C VAL A 719 19.46 27.05 19.17
N LEU A 720 20.18 25.99 18.81
CA LEU A 720 21.43 25.55 19.45
C LEU A 720 22.68 25.83 18.61
N SER A 721 22.54 25.77 17.29
CA SER A 721 23.66 25.82 16.36
C SER A 721 23.24 26.31 14.98
N GLY A 722 24.17 26.89 14.24
CA GLY A 722 23.92 27.58 12.99
C GLY A 722 23.17 28.91 13.17
N SER A 723 23.56 29.91 12.40
CA SER A 723 22.85 31.17 12.23
C SER A 723 22.76 31.50 10.74
N LEU A 724 21.63 32.05 10.31
CA LEU A 724 21.34 32.30 8.88
C LEU A 724 21.28 31.02 8.02
N ALA A 725 20.85 29.91 8.63
CA ALA A 725 20.49 28.66 7.95
C ALA A 725 19.17 28.81 7.16
N ASP A 726 18.88 27.84 6.29
CA ASP A 726 17.60 27.81 5.56
C ASP A 726 16.46 27.36 6.47
N PHE A 727 16.73 26.39 7.32
CA PHE A 727 15.78 25.80 8.28
C PHE A 727 16.52 25.40 9.55
N ALA A 728 15.77 25.05 10.59
CA ALA A 728 16.29 24.28 11.71
C ALA A 728 15.55 22.94 11.83
N ALA A 729 16.13 21.96 12.52
CA ALA A 729 15.49 20.66 12.77
C ALA A 729 16.02 20.01 14.05
N ASP A 730 15.34 18.96 14.50
CA ASP A 730 15.62 18.31 15.78
C ASP A 730 17.07 17.83 15.91
N PHE A 731 17.78 18.49 16.82
CA PHE A 731 19.19 18.34 17.12
C PHE A 731 19.47 17.14 18.04
N THR A 732 18.51 16.72 18.88
CA THR A 732 18.75 15.72 19.94
C THR A 732 17.77 14.56 19.83
N GLN A 733 18.26 13.46 19.24
CA GLN A 733 17.44 12.31 18.86
C GLN A 733 17.86 11.05 19.64
N THR A 734 16.91 10.15 19.88
CA THR A 734 17.20 8.80 20.39
C THR A 734 17.34 7.84 19.20
N LEU A 735 18.55 7.35 18.96
CA LEU A 735 18.95 6.62 17.75
C LEU A 735 19.87 5.42 18.06
N PRO A 736 19.97 4.42 17.17
CA PRO A 736 21.02 3.40 17.26
C PRO A 736 22.40 4.05 17.09
N TYR A 737 23.33 3.77 18.00
CA TYR A 737 24.66 4.39 18.01
C TYR A 737 25.70 3.47 18.68
N CYS A 738 26.07 2.40 17.96
CA CYS A 738 26.98 1.35 18.42
C CYS A 738 27.72 0.68 17.24
N PHE A 739 28.87 0.07 17.52
CA PHE A 739 29.72 -0.62 16.54
C PHE A 739 29.61 -2.15 16.59
N ASP A 740 29.07 -2.68 17.70
CA ASP A 740 29.04 -4.11 18.03
C ASP A 740 27.71 -4.58 18.66
N CYS A 741 26.62 -3.85 18.44
CA CYS A 741 25.30 -4.19 18.99
C CYS A 741 24.27 -4.46 17.89
N GLU A 742 23.33 -5.38 18.17
CA GLU A 742 22.16 -5.64 17.33
C GLU A 742 20.90 -4.94 17.83
N THR A 743 20.92 -4.38 19.06
CA THR A 743 19.76 -3.75 19.72
C THR A 743 20.22 -2.64 20.67
N GLY A 744 19.33 -1.68 20.94
CA GLY A 744 19.53 -0.62 21.92
C GLY A 744 19.76 0.77 21.32
N MET A 745 19.39 1.81 22.07
CA MET A 745 19.34 3.20 21.58
C MET A 745 20.14 4.12 22.49
N ARG A 746 20.63 5.23 21.96
CA ARG A 746 21.30 6.31 22.71
C ARG A 746 20.73 7.66 22.33
N SER A 747 20.69 8.58 23.30
CA SER A 747 20.50 10.00 22.99
C SER A 747 21.77 10.53 22.34
N VAL A 748 21.64 11.09 21.14
CA VAL A 748 22.73 11.71 20.37
C VAL A 748 22.32 13.13 19.97
N SER A 749 23.30 14.03 19.84
CA SER A 749 23.04 15.45 19.61
C SER A 749 23.97 16.02 18.54
N GLY A 750 23.42 16.78 17.59
CA GLY A 750 24.17 17.43 16.52
C GLY A 750 23.32 17.77 15.28
N THR A 751 23.74 18.80 14.53
CA THR A 751 23.22 19.07 13.17
C THR A 751 23.42 17.89 12.24
N SER A 752 24.46 17.09 12.50
CA SER A 752 24.73 15.80 11.88
C SER A 752 23.56 14.81 11.95
N PHE A 753 22.65 14.93 12.92
CA PHE A 753 21.40 14.15 13.01
C PHE A 753 20.16 14.96 12.57
N ALA A 754 20.14 16.27 12.81
CA ALA A 754 19.05 17.16 12.34
C ALA A 754 18.94 17.20 10.81
N THR A 755 20.08 17.17 10.12
CA THR A 755 20.22 17.21 8.66
C THR A 755 19.65 15.95 7.98
N PRO A 756 20.03 14.72 8.35
CA PRO A 756 19.39 13.51 7.84
C PRO A 756 17.92 13.37 8.28
N ARG A 757 17.52 13.81 9.48
CA ARG A 757 16.08 13.87 9.86
C ARG A 757 15.30 14.83 8.94
N SER A 758 15.92 15.93 8.49
CA SER A 758 15.36 16.85 7.49
C SER A 758 15.29 16.22 6.10
N ALA A 759 16.37 15.59 5.62
CA ALA A 759 16.39 14.86 4.35
C ALA A 759 15.38 13.70 4.32
N GLY A 760 15.23 12.96 5.43
CA GLY A 760 14.21 11.93 5.60
C GLY A 760 12.79 12.50 5.56
N THR A 761 12.52 13.58 6.30
CA THR A 761 11.23 14.31 6.24
C THR A 761 10.91 14.75 4.81
N MET A 762 11.90 15.29 4.10
CA MET A 762 11.75 15.72 2.72
C MET A 762 11.56 14.56 1.74
N SER A 763 12.21 13.42 2.00
CA SER A 763 12.01 12.20 1.22
C SER A 763 10.57 11.69 1.33
N LYS A 764 9.92 11.87 2.49
CA LYS A 764 8.51 11.52 2.71
C LYS A 764 7.57 12.44 1.92
N ALA A 765 7.84 13.76 1.92
CA ALA A 765 7.09 14.72 1.11
C ALA A 765 7.27 14.49 -0.40
N LEU A 766 8.48 14.14 -0.85
CA LEU A 766 8.74 13.73 -2.23
C LEU A 766 8.06 12.39 -2.58
N LEU A 767 8.06 11.42 -1.67
CA LEU A 767 7.44 10.12 -1.90
C LEU A 767 5.92 10.25 -2.03
N GLU A 768 5.26 11.01 -1.16
CA GLU A 768 3.83 11.33 -1.30
C GLU A 768 3.54 12.15 -2.57
N THR A 769 4.42 13.09 -2.93
CA THR A 769 4.35 13.83 -4.20
C THR A 769 4.38 12.88 -5.41
N ARG A 770 5.32 11.91 -5.41
CA ARG A 770 5.42 10.90 -6.46
C ARG A 770 4.21 9.95 -6.47
N ARG A 771 3.74 9.50 -5.29
CA ARG A 771 2.54 8.66 -5.13
C ARG A 771 1.30 9.33 -5.70
N VAL A 772 1.03 10.59 -5.36
CA VAL A 772 -0.16 11.30 -5.85
C VAL A 772 -0.08 11.59 -7.36
N LEU A 773 1.08 11.99 -7.89
CA LEU A 773 1.22 12.26 -9.33
C LEU A 773 1.28 10.97 -10.18
N GLY A 774 1.57 9.82 -9.58
CA GLY A 774 1.83 8.56 -10.29
C GLY A 774 3.23 8.46 -10.89
N HIS A 775 4.20 9.21 -10.34
CA HIS A 775 5.60 9.22 -10.78
C HIS A 775 6.34 7.97 -10.26
N THR A 776 7.09 7.32 -11.14
CA THR A 776 7.73 6.03 -10.89
C THR A 776 9.24 6.12 -11.00
N GLY A 777 9.98 5.58 -10.03
CA GLY A 777 11.45 5.68 -9.98
C GLY A 777 11.97 7.02 -9.41
N GLY A 778 13.23 7.33 -9.74
CA GLY A 778 13.94 8.53 -9.27
C GLY A 778 13.66 9.79 -10.11
N ILE A 779 14.61 10.74 -10.10
CA ILE A 779 14.57 11.95 -10.94
C ILE A 779 14.41 11.58 -12.43
N ALA A 780 13.55 12.32 -13.14
CA ALA A 780 13.34 12.20 -14.58
C ALA A 780 13.75 13.49 -15.31
N THR A 781 13.62 13.52 -16.64
CA THR A 781 13.93 14.70 -17.46
C THR A 781 12.74 15.10 -18.31
N VAL A 782 12.39 16.39 -18.30
CA VAL A 782 11.33 16.99 -19.14
C VAL A 782 11.93 18.19 -19.85
N ASN A 783 11.90 18.20 -21.19
CA ASN A 783 12.49 19.27 -22.02
C ASN A 783 13.96 19.59 -21.66
N ASN A 784 14.76 18.55 -21.37
CA ASN A 784 16.15 18.62 -20.88
C ASN A 784 16.35 19.26 -19.49
N VAL A 785 15.28 19.55 -18.74
CA VAL A 785 15.33 19.98 -17.33
C VAL A 785 15.07 18.78 -16.41
N PRO A 786 15.85 18.58 -15.32
CA PRO A 786 15.59 17.50 -14.37
C PRO A 786 14.36 17.82 -13.50
N VAL A 787 13.56 16.79 -13.21
CA VAL A 787 12.31 16.91 -12.43
C VAL A 787 12.23 15.80 -11.39
N MET A 788 11.91 16.15 -10.15
CA MET A 788 11.81 15.17 -9.06
C MET A 788 10.52 14.36 -9.16
N ALA A 789 9.43 14.96 -9.65
CA ALA A 789 8.19 14.24 -9.96
C ALA A 789 7.44 14.86 -11.15
N GLN A 790 6.71 14.02 -11.89
CA GLN A 790 5.79 14.45 -12.95
C GLN A 790 4.58 13.52 -13.05
N GLY A 791 3.45 14.04 -13.51
CA GLY A 791 2.21 13.27 -13.71
C GLY A 791 0.97 14.15 -13.60
N GLN A 792 -0.18 13.65 -14.07
CA GLN A 792 -1.46 14.37 -14.03
C GLN A 792 -1.42 15.80 -14.63
N GLY A 793 -0.57 16.03 -15.63
CA GLY A 793 -0.36 17.36 -16.24
C GLY A 793 0.50 18.33 -15.42
N ARG A 794 1.11 17.86 -14.33
CA ARG A 794 1.99 18.62 -13.43
C ARG A 794 3.43 18.13 -13.53
N VAL A 795 4.35 19.05 -13.22
CA VAL A 795 5.79 18.84 -13.14
C VAL A 795 6.29 19.54 -11.88
N VAL A 796 7.19 18.88 -11.15
CA VAL A 796 7.78 19.35 -9.90
C VAL A 796 9.31 19.17 -9.97
N SER A 797 10.03 20.27 -10.15
CA SER A 797 11.48 20.33 -9.97
C SER A 797 11.86 20.32 -8.48
N ASN A 798 13.15 20.12 -8.20
CA ASN A 798 13.72 20.29 -6.86
C ASN A 798 13.51 21.72 -6.33
N TRP A 799 13.57 22.75 -7.18
CA TRP A 799 13.32 24.14 -6.79
C TRP A 799 11.85 24.40 -6.39
N GLN A 800 10.89 23.81 -7.12
CA GLN A 800 9.47 23.85 -6.73
C GLN A 800 9.24 23.10 -5.41
N LEU A 801 9.91 21.96 -5.22
CA LEU A 801 9.83 21.16 -4.01
C LEU A 801 10.44 21.88 -2.80
N ARG A 802 11.57 22.58 -2.99
CA ARG A 802 12.21 23.44 -1.98
C ARG A 802 11.29 24.61 -1.63
N ARG A 803 10.79 25.40 -2.60
CA ARG A 803 9.88 26.53 -2.33
C ARG A 803 8.63 26.09 -1.54
N ALA A 804 8.08 24.92 -1.86
CA ALA A 804 6.96 24.36 -1.11
C ALA A 804 7.32 24.01 0.34
N LEU A 805 8.51 23.47 0.61
CA LEU A 805 9.02 23.25 1.97
C LEU A 805 9.29 24.58 2.70
N GLU A 806 9.84 25.57 2.02
CA GLU A 806 10.15 26.91 2.55
C GLU A 806 8.86 27.64 3.01
N GLU A 807 7.75 27.47 2.29
CA GLU A 807 6.42 27.88 2.77
C GLU A 807 5.93 27.01 3.93
N ALA A 808 6.08 25.68 3.82
CA ALA A 808 5.47 24.69 4.69
C ALA A 808 6.16 24.43 6.04
N ALA A 809 7.45 24.75 6.22
CA ALA A 809 8.12 24.62 7.51
C ALA A 809 7.46 25.50 8.58
N TYR A 810 7.35 25.01 9.81
CA TYR A 810 6.57 25.69 10.85
C TYR A 810 7.43 26.68 11.64
N TYR A 811 6.83 27.79 12.10
CA TYR A 811 7.48 28.64 13.10
C TYR A 811 7.01 28.23 14.50
N PRO A 812 7.94 27.85 15.41
CA PRO A 812 7.61 27.66 16.83
C PRO A 812 7.30 29.01 17.49
N THR A 813 6.58 28.97 18.61
CA THR A 813 6.20 30.17 19.37
C THR A 813 6.78 30.15 20.78
N ILE A 814 6.86 31.33 21.41
CA ILE A 814 7.29 31.47 22.81
C ILE A 814 6.36 30.75 23.81
N TYR A 815 5.13 30.44 23.40
CA TYR A 815 4.20 29.64 24.22
C TYR A 815 4.52 28.14 24.21
N ASP A 816 5.33 27.68 23.24
CA ASP A 816 5.86 26.32 23.23
C ASP A 816 7.07 26.16 24.17
N TYR A 817 7.63 27.26 24.70
CA TYR A 817 8.85 27.23 25.51
C TYR A 817 8.57 26.73 26.95
N THR A 818 9.21 25.63 27.33
CA THR A 818 9.17 25.10 28.70
C THR A 818 10.38 25.57 29.50
N ALA A 819 10.16 26.54 30.39
CA ALA A 819 11.23 27.21 31.15
C ALA A 819 11.97 26.34 32.18
N GLY A 820 11.71 25.03 32.26
CA GLY A 820 12.43 24.07 33.12
C GLY A 820 13.74 23.59 32.50
N GLY A 821 13.69 23.08 31.25
CA GLY A 821 14.84 22.48 30.57
C GLY A 821 15.98 23.45 30.29
N GLY A 822 15.68 24.64 29.75
CA GLY A 822 16.66 25.65 29.35
C GLY A 822 17.57 26.20 30.45
N THR A 823 17.37 25.83 31.73
CA THR A 823 18.16 26.33 32.88
C THR A 823 19.66 25.96 32.83
N TYR A 824 20.04 24.98 32.00
CA TYR A 824 21.42 24.49 31.87
C TYR A 824 22.06 24.71 30.49
N ASP A 825 21.31 25.17 29.49
CA ASP A 825 21.84 25.38 28.14
C ASP A 825 22.31 26.83 27.94
N LEU A 826 23.61 27.05 28.20
CA LEU A 826 24.28 28.35 28.18
C LEU A 826 24.47 28.95 26.77
N THR A 827 24.07 28.22 25.72
CA THR A 827 24.27 28.58 24.30
C THR A 827 22.97 28.77 23.54
N SER A 828 21.89 28.15 24.01
CA SER A 828 20.56 28.20 23.41
C SER A 828 19.94 29.61 23.32
N THR A 829 19.07 29.81 22.33
CA THR A 829 18.12 30.95 22.32
C THR A 829 16.69 30.49 22.01
N PRO A 830 15.68 30.89 22.80
CA PRO A 830 14.28 30.60 22.48
C PRO A 830 13.84 31.44 21.28
N VAL A 831 12.95 30.89 20.44
CA VAL A 831 12.47 31.60 19.24
C VAL A 831 11.49 32.72 19.60
N LEU A 832 11.66 33.89 18.97
CA LEU A 832 10.88 35.10 19.24
C LEU A 832 9.78 35.31 18.19
N ASP A 833 8.51 35.20 18.62
CA ASP A 833 7.29 35.40 17.82
C ASP A 833 7.30 36.59 16.82
N PRO A 834 7.89 37.77 17.12
CA PRO A 834 7.83 38.90 16.19
C PRO A 834 8.70 38.78 14.93
N ALA A 835 9.70 37.87 14.94
CA ALA A 835 10.63 37.68 13.81
C ALA A 835 11.33 36.30 13.84
N PRO A 836 10.59 35.17 13.90
CA PRO A 836 11.18 33.83 14.08
C PRO A 836 12.15 33.45 12.96
N TRP A 837 11.97 34.01 11.76
CA TRP A 837 12.86 33.81 10.62
C TRP A 837 14.30 34.27 10.85
N GLY A 838 14.53 35.23 11.76
CA GLY A 838 15.87 35.65 12.15
C GLY A 838 16.64 34.62 12.99
N GLN A 839 15.97 33.55 13.44
CA GLN A 839 16.54 32.47 14.24
C GLN A 839 16.45 31.10 13.54
N VAL A 840 15.28 30.75 12.97
CA VAL A 840 15.04 29.44 12.31
C VAL A 840 14.86 29.52 10.79
N GLY A 841 15.16 30.66 10.15
CA GLY A 841 15.08 30.81 8.69
C GLY A 841 13.66 30.68 8.14
N TRP A 842 13.43 29.71 7.27
CA TRP A 842 12.09 29.35 6.79
C TRP A 842 11.27 28.55 7.81
N GLY A 843 11.87 28.12 8.93
CA GLY A 843 11.19 27.44 10.03
C GLY A 843 11.81 26.09 10.38
N VAL A 844 11.10 25.33 11.20
CA VAL A 844 11.50 24.00 11.64
C VAL A 844 10.96 22.93 10.68
N ILE A 845 11.85 22.04 10.22
CA ILE A 845 11.50 20.83 9.48
C ILE A 845 11.32 19.67 10.46
N THR A 846 10.20 18.96 10.35
CA THR A 846 9.88 17.82 11.22
C THR A 846 8.96 16.82 10.51
N PRO A 847 9.09 15.50 10.78
CA PRO A 847 8.13 14.50 10.31
C PRO A 847 6.85 14.44 11.17
N ALA A 848 6.78 15.20 12.28
CA ALA A 848 5.70 15.17 13.25
C ALA A 848 4.35 15.66 12.64
N PRO A 849 3.27 14.86 12.70
CA PRO A 849 2.01 15.17 12.03
C PRO A 849 1.31 16.44 12.54
N GLU A 850 1.39 16.73 13.84
CA GLU A 850 0.84 17.92 14.51
C GLU A 850 1.48 19.23 14.04
N HIS A 851 2.62 19.16 13.37
CA HIS A 851 3.31 20.31 12.78
C HIS A 851 3.07 20.41 11.27
N GLU A 852 2.36 19.46 10.65
CA GLU A 852 1.84 19.48 9.26
C GLU A 852 2.86 19.76 8.13
N VAL A 853 4.18 19.75 8.38
CA VAL A 853 5.17 20.21 7.38
C VAL A 853 5.06 19.44 6.05
N ILE A 854 4.83 18.12 6.11
CA ILE A 854 4.65 17.26 4.93
C ILE A 854 3.34 17.56 4.20
N SER A 855 2.21 17.74 4.91
CA SER A 855 0.91 18.02 4.30
C SER A 855 0.83 19.44 3.73
N GLN A 856 1.41 20.44 4.40
CA GLN A 856 1.53 21.79 3.86
C GLN A 856 2.47 21.84 2.65
N THR A 857 3.54 21.04 2.60
CA THR A 857 4.39 20.92 1.39
C THR A 857 3.58 20.40 0.20
N LEU A 858 2.76 19.36 0.40
CA LEU A 858 1.87 18.82 -0.62
C LEU A 858 0.78 19.83 -1.05
N ALA A 859 0.30 20.66 -0.13
CA ALA A 859 -0.69 21.68 -0.42
C ALA A 859 -0.10 22.84 -1.22
N GLN A 860 1.13 23.28 -0.90
CA GLN A 860 1.84 24.34 -1.61
C GLN A 860 2.23 23.95 -3.03
N LEU A 861 2.49 22.66 -3.29
CA LEU A 861 2.63 22.10 -4.64
C LEU A 861 1.29 21.99 -5.40
N GLY A 862 0.16 22.32 -4.76
CA GLY A 862 -1.19 22.12 -5.26
C GLY A 862 -1.61 20.64 -5.37
N ILE A 863 -0.85 19.72 -4.78
CA ILE A 863 -0.97 18.26 -4.98
C ILE A 863 -2.10 17.66 -4.13
N ARG A 864 -2.10 17.90 -2.82
CA ARG A 864 -3.08 17.37 -1.86
C ARG A 864 -3.23 18.35 -0.70
N GLY A 865 -4.47 18.58 -0.24
CA GLY A 865 -4.77 19.45 0.91
C GLY A 865 -5.08 20.90 0.53
N GLN A 866 -5.29 21.73 1.54
CA GLN A 866 -5.44 23.19 1.41
C GLN A 866 -4.21 23.87 2.03
N VAL A 867 -3.75 24.95 1.40
CA VAL A 867 -2.68 25.79 1.96
C VAL A 867 -3.27 26.55 3.16
N THR A 868 -2.82 26.20 4.36
CA THR A 868 -3.13 26.94 5.60
C THR A 868 -1.91 27.71 6.12
N ARG A 869 -0.71 27.36 5.63
CA ARG A 869 0.56 27.98 6.01
C ARG A 869 1.25 28.65 4.83
N THR A 870 1.43 29.95 4.92
CA THR A 870 2.24 30.79 4.02
C THR A 870 3.14 31.70 4.84
N LYS A 871 4.31 32.05 4.33
CA LYS A 871 5.20 33.03 4.96
C LYS A 871 4.74 34.46 4.70
N ASP A 872 4.98 35.33 5.68
CA ASP A 872 4.67 36.75 5.57
C ASP A 872 5.72 37.49 4.72
N ALA A 873 5.39 38.74 4.35
CA ALA A 873 6.23 39.54 3.47
C ALA A 873 7.61 39.88 4.06
N LEU A 874 7.76 40.00 5.39
CA LEU A 874 9.03 40.32 6.03
C LEU A 874 9.93 39.08 6.11
N ALA A 875 9.37 37.92 6.46
CA ALA A 875 10.06 36.64 6.36
C ALA A 875 10.55 36.38 4.93
N CYS A 876 9.68 36.61 3.94
CA CYS A 876 10.00 36.43 2.53
C CYS A 876 11.03 37.44 1.99
N GLU A 877 10.98 38.72 2.38
CA GLU A 877 12.01 39.69 2.02
C GLU A 877 13.37 39.32 2.65
N TYR A 878 13.37 38.99 3.95
CA TYR A 878 14.58 38.61 4.68
C TYR A 878 15.28 37.39 4.08
N MET A 879 14.55 36.30 3.86
CA MET A 879 15.11 35.07 3.30
C MET A 879 15.50 35.24 1.82
N THR A 880 14.77 36.07 1.05
CA THR A 880 15.21 36.49 -0.29
C THR A 880 16.55 37.22 -0.24
N LYS A 881 16.75 38.12 0.73
CA LYS A 881 18.03 38.83 0.91
C LYS A 881 19.15 37.91 1.38
N LEU A 882 18.85 36.88 2.17
CA LEU A 882 19.80 35.84 2.57
C LEU A 882 20.28 35.02 1.37
N ILE A 883 19.38 34.62 0.46
CA ILE A 883 19.75 33.91 -0.77
C ILE A 883 20.51 34.83 -1.74
N GLU A 884 20.06 36.07 -1.96
CA GLU A 884 20.81 37.07 -2.76
C GLU A 884 22.23 37.32 -2.19
N ALA A 885 22.42 37.25 -0.86
CA ALA A 885 23.73 37.33 -0.23
C ALA A 885 24.58 36.05 -0.41
N ARG A 886 23.97 34.85 -0.35
CA ARG A 886 24.65 33.58 -0.63
C ARG A 886 25.10 33.48 -2.10
N HIS A 887 24.30 33.97 -3.05
CA HIS A 887 24.75 34.18 -4.44
C HIS A 887 25.97 35.10 -4.50
N ALA A 888 25.86 36.32 -3.98
CA ALA A 888 26.96 37.29 -4.01
C ALA A 888 28.26 36.80 -3.31
N TYR A 889 28.14 35.87 -2.36
CA TYR A 889 29.25 35.20 -1.71
C TYR A 889 29.82 34.05 -2.55
N TRP A 890 29.04 33.00 -2.81
CA TRP A 890 29.51 31.77 -3.46
C TRP A 890 29.82 31.98 -4.93
N ASP A 891 29.02 32.74 -5.67
CA ASP A 891 29.30 33.05 -7.06
C ASP A 891 30.64 33.78 -7.20
N LYS A 892 31.03 34.59 -6.21
CA LYS A 892 32.36 35.22 -6.18
C LYS A 892 33.47 34.25 -5.77
N VAL A 893 33.33 33.58 -4.62
CA VAL A 893 34.36 32.66 -4.08
C VAL A 893 34.72 31.60 -5.10
N ILE A 894 33.73 31.11 -5.84
CA ILE A 894 33.90 30.05 -6.83
C ILE A 894 34.49 30.61 -8.12
N ILE A 895 33.99 31.72 -8.68
CA ILE A 895 34.59 32.32 -9.89
C ILE A 895 36.07 32.74 -9.66
N GLU A 896 36.47 33.02 -8.42
CA GLU A 896 37.86 33.27 -8.03
C GLU A 896 38.72 31.99 -7.89
N SER A 897 38.12 30.79 -7.88
CA SER A 897 38.83 29.49 -7.87
C SER A 897 38.66 28.65 -9.14
N GLU A 898 37.43 28.45 -9.62
CA GLU A 898 37.03 27.51 -10.68
C GLU A 898 35.80 28.01 -11.48
N SER A 899 35.64 27.59 -12.74
CA SER A 899 34.67 28.19 -13.67
C SER A 899 33.54 27.27 -14.15
N TRP A 900 33.00 26.40 -13.29
CA TRP A 900 31.95 25.42 -13.65
C TRP A 900 30.50 25.94 -13.51
N MET A 901 30.27 27.15 -12.98
CA MET A 901 28.93 27.74 -12.91
C MET A 901 28.57 28.50 -14.19
N GLU A 902 27.86 27.82 -15.11
CA GLU A 902 27.46 28.34 -16.42
C GLU A 902 25.93 28.53 -16.59
N LEU A 903 25.14 28.12 -15.60
CA LEU A 903 23.67 28.12 -15.68
C LEU A 903 23.05 29.36 -15.05
N ALA A 904 21.92 29.80 -15.60
CA ALA A 904 21.10 30.87 -15.01
C ALA A 904 20.46 30.42 -13.68
N ASP A 905 20.27 31.38 -12.77
CA ASP A 905 19.66 31.17 -11.46
C ASP A 905 18.29 30.45 -11.57
N PRO A 906 18.15 29.23 -11.01
CA PRO A 906 16.92 28.45 -11.00
C PRO A 906 16.11 28.62 -9.70
N TYR A 907 16.59 29.40 -8.72
CA TYR A 907 15.97 29.51 -7.41
C TYR A 907 14.63 30.26 -7.50
N ILE A 908 13.62 29.72 -6.79
CA ILE A 908 12.27 30.28 -6.78
C ILE A 908 12.13 31.17 -5.55
N TYR A 909 12.46 32.45 -5.73
CA TYR A 909 12.29 33.50 -4.72
C TYR A 909 10.83 33.63 -4.27
N CYS A 910 10.61 33.98 -3.00
CA CYS A 910 9.26 34.26 -2.52
C CYS A 910 8.71 35.56 -3.13
N GLY A 911 7.47 35.51 -3.63
CA GLY A 911 6.73 36.70 -4.06
C GLY A 911 7.21 37.36 -5.37
N ARG A 912 7.93 36.63 -6.23
CA ARG A 912 8.35 37.07 -7.57
C ARG A 912 7.73 36.19 -8.67
#